data_AF-A0A7W4YF32-F1
#
_entry.id   AF-A0A7W4YF32-F1
#
_cell.length_a   1.000
_cell.length_b   1.000
_cell.length_c   1.000
_cell.angle_alpha   90.00
_cell.angle_beta   90.00
_cell.angle_gamma   90.00
#
_symmetry.space_group_name_H-M   'P 1'
#
loop_
_entity.id
_entity.type
_entity.pdbx_description
1 polymer ?
#
loop_
_entity_poly.entity_id
_entity_poly.type
_entity_poly.pdbx_seq_one_letter_code
_entity_poly.pdbx_strand_id
1 'polypeptide(L)'
;MLDTYRLDAGLNVFAIGLSDSSVTVLSQQTRALNLAWALTETGIVNIDSTTRIAIIGAGFAGLTVAAGLISKEANVEVTLLEQRDSVLPLQHGNDTRWLHPHIYEWPRDGSSAHSAGLPVLNWTAARASDVVVQVKTAWEDLEKDAGYAKVRLFCNTAPVKVDVQEQSGRTALAAEWIGQQRKTWKPSVPEGNRPQRGLREEFDVIILAVGFGVETDGAMSYWRNETLAQPALRRRRRTYVVSGAGDGGWIDLFRIRISDFRQDRILGELFGRQPALLSALQGVQQTAIEGVSVISELRRVWSEHPDEGERVIADMDERLRHDTDAILHLRKNGDFESLFNRRVSFQNQLLGWVLYASGGFSIWHGEMDHLIQEEHVSDNAVVIRHGPRPDLGIKRVLGPALQARLEKGKSTSERFGSTSPQSTKNYWLPGYFGTTLRPANEETKKYWRREYLPPSTEIVSATLCGAIAGALSLEHPERERLRITLHRVVQIGDRLVFQQCCDYNGSQVSSERMTAGRTFPLTLATIGHAYLTSKIVRSRPGADTKDLQSDMLVAHLTKDAREMSGEVTSVLALPLLGIAEGSNINPVVAVLYIDSDVRDFFGDTDRIRRIAQMCVGSLDAVSAELQRTRAVSNTAFPVSAPPLRSSETPSPKPSLEVLDSEPIPQVQLRRLNLDQTTFLETESP
;
A
#
# COMPACT_ATOMS: atom_id res chain seq x y z
N MET A 1 15.76 13.74 7.52
CA MET A 1 14.89 12.96 6.61
C MET A 1 14.73 13.67 5.28
N LEU A 2 14.21 14.90 5.25
CA LEU A 2 14.11 15.69 4.01
C LEU A 2 15.45 15.74 3.21
N ASP A 3 16.59 15.76 3.92
CA ASP A 3 17.92 15.74 3.31
C ASP A 3 18.23 14.49 2.47
N THR A 4 17.60 13.34 2.74
CA THR A 4 17.78 12.12 1.92
C THR A 4 17.11 12.22 0.54
N TYR A 5 16.22 13.20 0.38
CA TYR A 5 15.57 13.52 -0.90
C TYR A 5 16.27 14.68 -1.62
N ARG A 6 16.98 15.55 -0.88
CA ARG A 6 17.52 16.81 -1.38
C ARG A 6 18.81 16.58 -2.18
N LEU A 7 18.89 17.12 -3.39
CA LEU A 7 20.07 16.98 -4.26
C LEU A 7 21.19 18.00 -3.93
N ASP A 8 20.81 19.19 -3.46
CA ASP A 8 21.72 20.26 -3.06
C ASP A 8 21.22 20.88 -1.75
N ALA A 9 22.07 20.93 -0.73
CA ALA A 9 21.68 21.40 0.60
C ALA A 9 21.16 22.85 0.62
N GLY A 10 21.53 23.68 -0.35
CA GLY A 10 21.09 25.07 -0.46
C GLY A 10 19.88 25.30 -1.35
N LEU A 11 19.32 24.25 -1.96
CA LEU A 11 18.22 24.37 -2.93
C LEU A 11 17.08 23.41 -2.61
N ASN A 12 15.85 23.82 -2.92
CA ASN A 12 14.67 22.96 -2.81
C ASN A 12 14.48 22.10 -4.08
N VAL A 13 15.54 21.36 -4.43
CA VAL A 13 15.52 20.37 -5.51
C VAL A 13 15.59 18.99 -4.89
N PHE A 14 14.51 18.22 -5.06
CA PHE A 14 14.34 16.90 -4.47
C PHE A 14 14.27 15.82 -5.55
N ALA A 15 14.61 14.59 -5.20
CA ALA A 15 14.44 13.44 -6.08
C ALA A 15 13.93 12.22 -5.31
N ILE A 16 13.11 11.41 -5.97
CA ILE A 16 12.47 10.23 -5.37
C ILE A 16 13.08 8.96 -5.96
N GLY A 17 13.62 8.09 -5.10
CA GLY A 17 13.99 6.72 -5.44
C GLY A 17 15.22 6.54 -6.34
N LEU A 18 16.19 7.45 -6.32
CA LEU A 18 17.29 7.45 -7.32
C LEU A 18 18.31 6.32 -7.17
N SER A 19 18.53 5.85 -5.95
CA SER A 19 19.63 4.92 -5.62
C SER A 19 19.14 3.68 -4.87
N ASP A 20 17.82 3.53 -4.75
CA ASP A 20 17.22 2.51 -3.89
C ASP A 20 17.15 1.15 -4.56
N SER A 21 17.44 0.10 -3.79
CA SER A 21 17.36 -1.30 -4.24
C SER A 21 15.92 -1.80 -4.38
N SER A 22 14.99 -1.28 -3.58
CA SER A 22 13.56 -1.61 -3.68
C SER A 22 12.85 -0.67 -4.66
N VAL A 23 12.48 -1.23 -5.82
CA VAL A 23 11.94 -0.50 -6.97
C VAL A 23 10.44 -0.73 -7.20
N THR A 24 9.74 -1.31 -6.23
CA THR A 24 8.30 -1.63 -6.33
C THR A 24 7.45 -0.36 -6.48
N VAL A 25 6.23 -0.52 -7.02
CA VAL A 25 5.27 0.60 -7.13
C VAL A 25 4.94 1.17 -5.75
N LEU A 26 4.64 0.29 -4.77
CA LEU A 26 4.33 0.69 -3.40
C LEU A 26 5.48 1.50 -2.77
N SER A 27 6.73 1.03 -2.89
CA SER A 27 7.88 1.72 -2.28
C SER A 27 8.06 3.13 -2.84
N GLN A 28 7.82 3.31 -4.14
CA GLN A 28 7.88 4.63 -4.78
C GLN A 28 6.76 5.56 -4.33
N GLN A 29 5.56 5.05 -4.12
CA GLN A 29 4.45 5.84 -3.57
C GLN A 29 4.68 6.21 -2.11
N THR A 30 5.17 5.27 -1.29
CA THR A 30 5.52 5.55 0.12
C THR A 30 6.59 6.64 0.24
N ARG A 31 7.65 6.58 -0.59
CA ARG A 31 8.67 7.65 -0.63
C ARG A 31 8.08 9.00 -1.06
N ALA A 32 7.18 8.99 -2.05
CA ALA A 32 6.50 10.20 -2.50
C ALA A 32 5.63 10.82 -1.39
N LEU A 33 4.89 10.02 -0.64
CA LEU A 33 4.11 10.48 0.52
C LEU A 33 5.00 10.96 1.65
N ASN A 34 6.12 10.27 1.93
CA ASN A 34 7.12 10.73 2.89
C ASN A 34 7.66 12.11 2.51
N LEU A 35 7.91 12.37 1.23
CA LEU A 35 8.33 13.69 0.77
C LEU A 35 7.22 14.74 0.93
N ALA A 36 5.98 14.44 0.56
CA ALA A 36 4.85 15.36 0.75
C ALA A 36 4.64 15.74 2.23
N TRP A 37 4.72 14.74 3.12
CA TRP A 37 4.72 14.93 4.57
C TRP A 37 5.88 15.83 5.00
N ALA A 38 7.12 15.55 4.56
CA ALA A 38 8.29 16.34 4.94
C ALA A 38 8.20 17.81 4.50
N LEU A 39 7.76 18.07 3.26
CA LEU A 39 7.61 19.42 2.73
C LEU A 39 6.59 20.23 3.54
N THR A 40 5.55 19.56 4.02
CA THR A 40 4.49 20.15 4.83
C THR A 40 4.97 20.43 6.26
N GLU A 41 5.51 19.42 6.95
CA GLU A 41 5.95 19.54 8.34
C GLU A 41 7.15 20.47 8.54
N THR A 42 7.96 20.68 7.49
CA THR A 42 9.06 21.66 7.51
C THR A 42 8.64 23.08 7.15
N GLY A 43 7.38 23.29 6.78
CA GLY A 43 6.84 24.60 6.38
C GLY A 43 7.29 25.10 5.01
N ILE A 44 8.02 24.28 4.23
CA ILE A 44 8.38 24.61 2.83
C ILE A 44 7.11 24.78 2.00
N VAL A 45 6.15 23.89 2.21
CA VAL A 45 4.77 24.05 1.74
C VAL A 45 3.91 24.41 2.92
N ASN A 46 3.20 25.53 2.82
CA ASN A 46 2.31 26.04 3.88
C ASN A 46 1.05 26.66 3.26
N ILE A 47 0.22 27.28 4.10
CA ILE A 47 -1.06 27.89 3.68
C ILE A 47 -0.93 29.40 3.41
N ASP A 48 0.12 30.04 3.93
CA ASP A 48 0.28 31.50 3.96
C ASP A 48 0.72 32.05 2.60
N SER A 49 1.49 31.26 1.84
CA SER A 49 1.92 31.61 0.49
C SER A 49 1.66 30.48 -0.49
N THR A 50 1.41 30.85 -1.76
CA THR A 50 1.30 29.85 -2.83
C THR A 50 2.69 29.36 -3.20
N THR A 51 2.97 28.08 -2.99
CA THR A 51 4.23 27.45 -3.40
C THR A 51 4.10 26.93 -4.84
N ARG A 52 4.98 27.37 -5.74
CA ARG A 52 5.06 26.87 -7.12
C ARG A 52 5.97 25.66 -7.18
N ILE A 53 5.42 24.51 -7.58
CA ILE A 53 6.11 23.22 -7.56
C ILE A 53 6.15 22.63 -8.97
N ALA A 54 7.35 22.34 -9.47
CA ALA A 54 7.53 21.55 -10.69
C ALA A 54 7.80 20.09 -10.32
N ILE A 55 7.02 19.16 -10.87
CA ILE A 55 7.22 17.72 -10.73
C ILE A 55 7.59 17.15 -12.09
N ILE A 56 8.81 16.61 -12.21
CA ILE A 56 9.33 16.05 -13.45
C ILE A 56 9.12 14.54 -13.44
N GLY A 57 8.17 14.06 -14.23
CA GLY A 57 7.72 12.68 -14.33
C GLY A 57 6.33 12.47 -13.72
N ALA A 58 5.36 12.01 -14.51
CA ALA A 58 4.00 11.71 -14.07
C ALA A 58 3.75 10.19 -13.96
N GLY A 59 4.74 9.47 -13.43
CA GLY A 59 4.60 8.10 -12.96
C GLY A 59 3.97 8.02 -11.55
N PHE A 60 3.99 6.83 -10.94
CA PHE A 60 3.40 6.61 -9.61
C PHE A 60 3.93 7.59 -8.55
N ALA A 61 5.24 7.81 -8.49
CA ALA A 61 5.84 8.73 -7.52
C ALA A 61 5.39 10.18 -7.72
N GLY A 62 5.43 10.69 -8.95
CA GLY A 62 5.10 12.08 -9.26
C GLY A 62 3.62 12.39 -9.03
N LEU A 63 2.72 11.50 -9.43
CA LEU A 63 1.30 11.64 -9.11
C LEU A 63 1.05 11.56 -7.61
N THR A 64 1.75 10.67 -6.89
CA THR A 64 1.51 10.45 -5.46
C THR A 64 1.97 11.63 -4.60
N VAL A 65 3.12 12.25 -4.91
CA VAL A 65 3.55 13.45 -4.16
C VAL A 65 2.60 14.62 -4.41
N ALA A 66 2.13 14.79 -5.65
CA ALA A 66 1.11 15.79 -5.97
C ALA A 66 -0.20 15.51 -5.21
N ALA A 67 -0.67 14.25 -5.22
CA ALA A 67 -1.88 13.83 -4.52
C ALA A 67 -1.78 14.06 -3.01
N GLY A 68 -0.64 13.75 -2.40
CA GLY A 68 -0.41 14.02 -0.99
C GLY A 68 -0.49 15.51 -0.65
N LEU A 69 0.02 16.40 -1.51
CA LEU A 69 -0.09 17.85 -1.29
C LEU A 69 -1.52 18.37 -1.50
N ILE A 70 -2.23 17.85 -2.50
CA ILE A 70 -3.63 18.17 -2.78
C ILE A 70 -4.52 17.75 -1.60
N SER A 71 -4.35 16.53 -1.09
CA SER A 71 -5.17 16.00 0.01
C SER A 71 -4.99 16.76 1.32
N LYS A 72 -3.84 17.43 1.48
CA LYS A 72 -3.56 18.34 2.61
C LYS A 72 -4.17 19.74 2.43
N GLU A 73 -4.87 20.01 1.33
CA GLU A 73 -5.37 21.33 0.93
C GLU A 73 -4.28 22.42 0.96
N ALA A 74 -3.05 22.03 0.62
CA ALA A 74 -1.93 22.95 0.56
C ALA A 74 -2.18 24.04 -0.49
N ASN A 75 -1.67 25.25 -0.23
CA ASN A 75 -1.74 26.35 -1.20
C ASN A 75 -0.62 26.17 -2.23
N VAL A 76 -0.82 25.29 -3.22
CA VAL A 76 0.22 24.92 -4.18
C VAL A 76 -0.23 25.13 -5.62
N GLU A 77 0.72 25.53 -6.47
CA GLU A 77 0.59 25.45 -7.92
C GLU A 77 1.55 24.40 -8.46
N VAL A 78 0.99 23.25 -8.83
CA VAL A 78 1.76 22.08 -9.26
C VAL A 78 1.79 22.01 -10.79
N THR A 79 2.98 22.01 -11.37
CA THR A 79 3.21 21.72 -12.79
C THR A 79 3.82 20.34 -12.93
N LEU A 80 3.04 19.38 -13.43
CA LEU A 80 3.49 18.02 -13.73
C LEU A 80 3.96 17.95 -15.19
N LEU A 81 5.19 17.50 -15.40
CA LEU A 81 5.80 17.37 -16.72
C LEU A 81 6.08 15.89 -17.03
N GLU A 82 5.44 15.36 -18.07
CA GLU A 82 5.58 13.98 -18.52
C GLU A 82 6.11 13.93 -19.96
N GLN A 83 7.21 13.20 -20.15
CA GLN A 83 7.84 13.07 -21.47
C GLN A 83 6.97 12.32 -22.47
N ARG A 84 6.12 11.41 -21.99
CA ARG A 84 5.22 10.59 -22.82
C ARG A 84 3.84 11.23 -22.96
N ASP A 85 3.01 10.61 -23.78
CA ASP A 85 1.71 11.14 -24.19
C ASP A 85 0.62 11.12 -23.09
N SER A 86 0.85 10.34 -22.02
CA SER A 86 -0.06 10.12 -20.90
C SER A 86 0.73 9.90 -19.61
N VAL A 87 0.07 10.10 -18.46
CA VAL A 87 0.56 9.66 -17.15
C VAL A 87 0.65 8.14 -17.04
N LEU A 88 1.46 7.67 -16.09
CA LEU A 88 1.77 6.25 -15.84
C LEU A 88 2.16 5.46 -17.11
N PRO A 89 2.99 6.02 -18.01
CA PRO A 89 3.12 5.52 -19.38
C PRO A 89 3.79 4.15 -19.50
N LEU A 90 4.57 3.71 -18.49
CA LEU A 90 5.26 2.42 -18.53
C LEU A 90 4.26 1.27 -18.33
N GLN A 91 3.45 1.33 -17.28
CA GLN A 91 2.50 0.27 -16.92
C GLN A 91 1.22 0.30 -17.75
N HIS A 92 0.93 1.43 -18.39
CA HIS A 92 -0.31 1.63 -19.16
C HIS A 92 -0.42 0.62 -20.31
N GLY A 93 -1.52 -0.15 -20.31
CA GLY A 93 -1.81 -1.15 -21.34
C GLY A 93 -1.00 -2.44 -21.22
N ASN A 94 -0.30 -2.68 -20.09
CA ASN A 94 0.38 -3.93 -19.84
C ASN A 94 -0.52 -4.93 -19.11
N ASP A 95 -0.96 -5.96 -19.82
CA ASP A 95 -1.83 -7.02 -19.31
C ASP A 95 -1.06 -8.29 -18.89
N THR A 96 0.25 -8.31 -19.12
CA THR A 96 1.10 -9.50 -18.93
C THR A 96 1.89 -9.47 -17.62
N ARG A 97 1.99 -8.32 -16.95
CA ARG A 97 2.64 -8.15 -15.65
C ARG A 97 1.59 -8.00 -14.56
N TRP A 98 1.76 -8.77 -13.50
CA TRP A 98 0.98 -8.64 -12.28
C TRP A 98 1.70 -7.71 -11.30
N LEU A 99 0.97 -6.77 -10.70
CA LEU A 99 1.47 -5.92 -9.65
C LEU A 99 0.83 -6.35 -8.34
N HIS A 100 1.65 -6.62 -7.34
CA HIS A 100 1.19 -6.91 -5.98
C HIS A 100 2.00 -6.07 -4.99
N PRO A 101 1.36 -5.35 -4.05
CA PRO A 101 2.03 -4.36 -3.21
C PRO A 101 3.04 -4.99 -2.24
N HIS A 102 2.67 -6.11 -1.62
CA HIS A 102 3.43 -6.71 -0.51
C HIS A 102 4.11 -8.06 -0.82
N ILE A 103 4.00 -8.60 -2.04
CA ILE A 103 4.42 -9.98 -2.32
C ILE A 103 5.94 -10.17 -2.19
N TYR A 104 6.70 -9.10 -2.42
CA TYR A 104 8.14 -9.09 -2.25
C TYR A 104 8.59 -9.25 -0.78
N GLU A 105 7.67 -9.10 0.17
CA GLU A 105 7.89 -9.34 1.60
C GLU A 105 7.59 -10.79 1.99
N TRP A 106 7.06 -11.63 1.10
CA TRP A 106 6.80 -13.04 1.40
C TRP A 106 8.10 -13.76 1.83
N PRO A 107 8.06 -14.65 2.85
CA PRO A 107 6.89 -15.20 3.56
C PRO A 107 6.42 -14.43 4.82
N ARG A 108 6.75 -13.15 5.01
CA ARG A 108 6.27 -12.39 6.19
C ARG A 108 4.75 -12.33 6.26
N ASP A 109 4.24 -12.27 7.49
CA ASP A 109 2.82 -12.03 7.74
C ASP A 109 2.33 -10.76 7.03
N GLY A 110 1.15 -10.86 6.41
CA GLY A 110 0.52 -9.80 5.62
C GLY A 110 1.18 -9.51 4.26
N SER A 111 2.21 -10.25 3.85
CA SER A 111 2.76 -10.18 2.48
C SER A 111 1.74 -10.53 1.39
N SER A 112 0.68 -11.26 1.76
CA SER A 112 -0.45 -11.61 0.89
C SER A 112 -1.58 -10.56 0.87
N ALA A 113 -1.41 -9.41 1.55
CA ALA A 113 -2.37 -8.33 1.49
C ALA A 113 -2.42 -7.75 0.08
N HIS A 114 -3.59 -7.72 -0.54
CA HIS A 114 -3.74 -7.29 -1.93
C HIS A 114 -3.83 -5.78 -2.08
N SER A 115 -4.33 -5.07 -1.06
CA SER A 115 -4.36 -3.61 -1.05
C SER A 115 -2.99 -3.03 -0.72
N ALA A 116 -2.61 -1.95 -1.38
CA ALA A 116 -1.42 -1.17 -1.05
C ALA A 116 -1.54 -0.41 0.28
N GLY A 117 -2.76 -0.25 0.81
CA GLY A 117 -3.03 0.42 2.08
C GLY A 117 -2.62 1.90 2.09
N LEU A 118 -2.57 2.56 0.94
CA LEU A 118 -2.15 3.95 0.81
C LEU A 118 -3.32 4.91 1.15
N PRO A 119 -3.05 6.05 1.80
CA PRO A 119 -4.09 7.02 2.17
C PRO A 119 -4.63 7.79 0.95
N VAL A 120 -3.84 7.90 -0.11
CA VAL A 120 -4.22 8.52 -1.40
C VAL A 120 -3.67 7.67 -2.53
N LEU A 121 -4.38 7.64 -3.66
CA LEU A 121 -4.02 6.83 -4.83
C LEU A 121 -3.78 5.35 -4.49
N ASN A 122 -4.62 4.81 -3.61
CA ASN A 122 -4.57 3.39 -3.26
C ASN A 122 -4.91 2.51 -4.47
N TRP A 123 -4.42 1.29 -4.46
CA TRP A 123 -4.71 0.27 -5.47
C TRP A 123 -4.64 -1.11 -4.85
N THR A 124 -5.25 -2.06 -5.54
CA THR A 124 -5.28 -3.48 -5.19
C THR A 124 -4.53 -4.30 -6.25
N ALA A 125 -3.94 -5.41 -5.82
CA ALA A 125 -3.15 -6.29 -6.68
C ALA A 125 -3.94 -6.71 -7.92
N ALA A 126 -3.41 -6.39 -9.10
CA ALA A 126 -4.07 -6.63 -10.39
C ALA A 126 -3.03 -6.67 -11.51
N ARG A 127 -3.49 -6.79 -12.77
CA ARG A 127 -2.61 -6.54 -13.93
C ARG A 127 -2.11 -5.10 -13.89
N ALA A 128 -0.93 -4.86 -14.45
CA ALA A 128 -0.34 -3.52 -14.44
C ALA A 128 -1.25 -2.47 -15.12
N SER A 129 -1.96 -2.84 -16.18
CA SER A 129 -3.01 -2.05 -16.83
C SER A 129 -4.16 -1.69 -15.88
N ASP A 130 -4.69 -2.65 -15.15
CA ASP A 130 -5.80 -2.47 -14.21
C ASP A 130 -5.39 -1.59 -13.01
N VAL A 131 -4.17 -1.76 -12.49
CA VAL A 131 -3.64 -0.88 -11.44
C VAL A 131 -3.53 0.56 -11.95
N VAL A 132 -3.12 0.77 -13.20
CA VAL A 132 -3.11 2.11 -13.81
C VAL A 132 -4.52 2.70 -13.89
N VAL A 133 -5.54 1.90 -14.21
CA VAL A 133 -6.94 2.35 -14.19
C VAL A 133 -7.34 2.77 -12.77
N GLN A 134 -7.10 1.94 -11.76
CA GLN A 134 -7.41 2.24 -10.36
C GLN A 134 -6.77 3.57 -9.90
N VAL A 135 -5.47 3.76 -10.16
CA VAL A 135 -4.76 4.98 -9.77
C VAL A 135 -5.21 6.20 -10.57
N LYS A 136 -5.53 6.06 -11.86
CA LYS A 136 -6.10 7.15 -12.66
C LYS A 136 -7.45 7.57 -12.10
N THR A 137 -8.36 6.63 -11.81
CA THR A 137 -9.67 6.94 -11.22
C THR A 137 -9.51 7.66 -9.87
N ALA A 138 -8.65 7.15 -8.99
CA ALA A 138 -8.37 7.81 -7.71
C ALA A 138 -7.79 9.22 -7.87
N TRP A 139 -6.95 9.44 -8.89
CA TRP A 139 -6.42 10.76 -9.22
C TRP A 139 -7.50 11.71 -9.76
N GLU A 140 -8.38 11.21 -10.63
CA GLU A 140 -9.51 11.96 -11.18
C GLU A 140 -10.48 12.43 -10.09
N ASP A 141 -10.77 11.58 -9.11
CA ASP A 141 -11.66 11.93 -8.01
C ASP A 141 -11.01 12.93 -7.06
N LEU A 142 -9.73 12.76 -6.74
CA LEU A 142 -8.99 13.71 -5.91
C LEU A 142 -8.89 15.10 -6.56
N GLU A 143 -8.72 15.16 -7.88
CA GLU A 143 -8.57 16.44 -8.58
C GLU A 143 -9.86 17.25 -8.64
N LYS A 144 -11.03 16.59 -8.73
CA LYS A 144 -12.34 17.25 -8.61
C LYS A 144 -12.48 17.97 -7.26
N ASP A 145 -11.87 17.42 -6.22
CA ASP A 145 -11.89 17.93 -4.85
C ASP A 145 -10.67 18.81 -4.51
N ALA A 146 -9.81 19.15 -5.49
CA ALA A 146 -8.51 19.78 -5.24
C ALA A 146 -8.58 21.19 -4.61
N GLY A 147 -9.74 21.84 -4.62
CA GLY A 147 -10.06 23.08 -3.90
C GLY A 147 -9.07 24.22 -4.14
N TYR A 148 -7.99 24.24 -3.35
CA TYR A 148 -6.94 25.26 -3.34
C TYR A 148 -5.72 24.93 -4.19
N ALA A 149 -5.47 23.66 -4.49
CA ALA A 149 -4.35 23.25 -5.31
C ALA A 149 -4.66 23.48 -6.79
N LYS A 150 -3.76 24.17 -7.49
CA LYS A 150 -3.86 24.34 -8.95
C LYS A 150 -2.92 23.37 -9.62
N VAL A 151 -3.44 22.47 -10.43
CA VAL A 151 -2.64 21.46 -11.13
C VAL A 151 -2.62 21.76 -12.61
N ARG A 152 -1.43 21.77 -13.21
CA ARG A 152 -1.21 21.81 -14.65
C ARG A 152 -0.43 20.57 -15.07
N LEU A 153 -0.96 19.84 -16.05
CA LEU A 153 -0.28 18.69 -16.63
C LEU A 153 0.19 19.02 -18.04
N PHE A 154 1.45 18.73 -18.32
CA PHE A 154 2.00 18.75 -19.67
C PHE A 154 2.52 17.35 -20.02
N CYS A 155 2.11 16.87 -21.19
CA CYS A 155 2.60 15.62 -21.77
C CYS A 155 3.40 15.90 -23.05
N ASN A 156 4.09 14.87 -23.55
CA ASN A 156 5.04 14.98 -24.66
C ASN A 156 6.10 16.06 -24.39
N THR A 157 6.56 16.15 -23.14
CA THR A 157 7.52 17.18 -22.76
C THR A 157 8.93 16.81 -23.22
N ALA A 158 9.51 17.53 -24.18
CA ALA A 158 10.90 17.33 -24.60
C ALA A 158 11.44 18.54 -25.40
N PRO A 159 12.64 19.06 -25.07
CA PRO A 159 13.45 18.74 -23.89
C PRO A 159 12.80 19.28 -22.61
N VAL A 160 13.22 18.75 -21.45
CA VAL A 160 12.95 19.34 -20.13
C VAL A 160 14.29 19.66 -19.50
N LYS A 161 14.49 20.91 -19.06
CA LYS A 161 15.73 21.39 -18.45
C LYS A 161 15.44 22.12 -17.15
N VAL A 162 16.02 21.63 -16.06
CA VAL A 162 15.95 22.23 -14.73
C VAL A 162 17.28 22.90 -14.44
N ASP A 163 17.26 24.19 -14.20
CA ASP A 163 18.48 24.94 -13.91
C ASP A 163 18.30 25.94 -12.77
N VAL A 164 19.43 26.47 -12.31
CA VAL A 164 19.51 27.48 -11.27
C VAL A 164 19.91 28.80 -11.91
N GLN A 165 19.17 29.86 -11.59
CA GLN A 165 19.52 31.22 -12.00
C GLN A 165 20.00 32.01 -10.79
N GLU A 166 21.13 32.69 -10.92
CA GLU A 166 21.61 33.66 -9.94
C GLU A 166 21.34 35.06 -10.48
N GLN A 167 20.48 35.82 -9.80
CA GLN A 167 20.22 37.22 -10.12
C GLN A 167 20.24 38.04 -8.83
N SER A 168 21.09 39.07 -8.79
CA SER A 168 21.12 40.07 -7.71
C SER A 168 21.19 39.47 -6.29
N GLY A 169 21.97 38.39 -6.10
CA GLY A 169 22.13 37.72 -4.80
C GLY A 169 20.99 36.75 -4.43
N ARG A 170 19.97 36.60 -5.28
CA ARG A 170 18.92 35.59 -5.14
C ARG A 170 19.17 34.42 -6.10
N THR A 171 18.99 33.21 -5.58
CA THR A 171 19.04 31.97 -6.36
C THR A 171 17.61 31.51 -6.66
N ALA A 172 17.24 31.44 -7.93
CA ALA A 172 15.92 31.01 -8.39
C ALA A 172 16.02 29.66 -9.12
N LEU A 173 15.06 28.77 -8.86
CA LEU A 173 14.95 27.50 -9.59
C LEU A 173 14.07 27.72 -10.81
N ALA A 174 14.50 27.27 -11.98
CA ALA A 174 13.72 27.36 -13.20
C ALA A 174 13.64 26.02 -13.90
N ALA A 175 12.48 25.75 -14.51
CA ALA A 175 12.32 24.66 -15.47
C ALA A 175 11.91 25.22 -16.83
N GLU A 176 12.54 24.69 -17.88
CA GLU A 176 12.25 24.97 -19.27
C GLU A 176 11.81 23.68 -19.96
N TRP A 177 10.71 23.73 -20.69
CA TRP A 177 10.20 22.57 -21.41
C TRP A 177 9.45 22.95 -22.67
N ILE A 178 9.39 22.02 -23.63
CA ILE A 178 8.43 22.08 -24.74
C ILE A 178 7.42 20.98 -24.52
N GLY A 179 6.13 21.30 -24.39
CA GLY A 179 5.10 20.28 -24.12
C GLY A 179 3.69 20.71 -24.50
N GLN A 180 2.77 19.75 -24.56
CA GLN A 180 1.36 19.99 -24.79
C GLN A 180 0.60 19.90 -23.47
N GLN A 181 -0.18 20.94 -23.14
CA GLN A 181 -1.00 20.93 -21.94
C GLN A 181 -2.14 19.90 -22.10
N ARG A 182 -2.39 19.11 -21.05
CA ARG A 182 -3.42 18.08 -20.98
C ARG A 182 -4.44 18.41 -19.90
N LYS A 183 -5.64 17.85 -20.04
CA LYS A 183 -6.62 17.80 -18.96
C LYS A 183 -6.06 16.94 -17.82
N THR A 184 -6.07 17.47 -16.61
CA THR A 184 -5.57 16.82 -15.39
C THR A 184 -6.35 15.56 -15.02
N TRP A 185 -7.69 15.63 -15.07
CA TRP A 185 -8.60 14.49 -14.88
C TRP A 185 -8.76 13.60 -16.13
N LYS A 186 -8.18 13.96 -17.26
CA LYS A 186 -8.15 13.05 -18.43
C LYS A 186 -6.87 13.25 -19.22
N PRO A 187 -5.73 12.76 -18.71
CA PRO A 187 -4.40 13.04 -19.24
C PRO A 187 -4.20 12.76 -20.73
N SER A 188 -5.00 11.88 -21.33
CA SER A 188 -4.95 11.58 -22.77
C SER A 188 -5.60 12.65 -23.66
N VAL A 189 -6.28 13.65 -23.08
CA VAL A 189 -7.01 14.69 -23.83
C VAL A 189 -6.28 16.04 -23.72
N PRO A 190 -6.01 16.73 -24.85
CA PRO A 190 -5.48 18.09 -24.84
C PRO A 190 -6.34 19.07 -24.01
N GLU A 191 -5.68 20.01 -23.34
CA GLU A 191 -6.34 21.14 -22.67
C GLU A 191 -6.71 22.21 -23.70
N GLY A 192 -7.93 22.12 -24.24
CA GLY A 192 -8.41 22.97 -25.33
C GLY A 192 -7.58 22.80 -26.62
N ASN A 193 -7.67 23.77 -27.53
CA ASN A 193 -6.89 23.80 -28.77
C ASN A 193 -5.48 24.39 -28.59
N ARG A 194 -4.84 24.18 -27.43
CA ARG A 194 -3.50 24.72 -27.16
C ARG A 194 -2.44 23.84 -27.84
N PRO A 195 -1.65 24.37 -28.80
CA PRO A 195 -0.58 23.62 -29.43
C PRO A 195 0.58 23.38 -28.45
N GLN A 196 1.46 22.46 -28.81
CA GLN A 196 2.74 22.28 -28.12
C GLN A 196 3.56 23.58 -28.20
N ARG A 197 4.13 24.01 -27.07
CA ARG A 197 4.90 25.25 -27.00
C ARG A 197 6.07 25.14 -26.00
N GLY A 198 7.12 25.91 -26.26
CA GLY A 198 8.20 26.14 -25.31
C GLY A 198 7.76 27.07 -24.20
N LEU A 199 8.04 26.68 -22.96
CA LEU A 199 7.74 27.42 -21.74
C LEU A 199 8.97 27.39 -20.84
N ARG A 200 9.13 28.47 -20.08
CA ARG A 200 10.13 28.57 -19.03
C ARG A 200 9.48 29.26 -17.84
N GLU A 201 9.57 28.64 -16.69
CA GLU A 201 8.95 29.14 -15.47
C GLU A 201 9.88 28.96 -14.27
N GLU A 202 9.73 29.85 -13.28
CA GLU A 202 10.40 29.78 -11.99
C GLU A 202 9.54 29.01 -10.97
N PHE A 203 10.21 28.27 -10.09
CA PHE A 203 9.57 27.43 -9.08
C PHE A 203 10.25 27.62 -7.72
N ASP A 204 9.48 27.44 -6.66
CA ASP A 204 10.00 27.43 -5.29
C ASP A 204 10.55 26.04 -4.92
N VAL A 205 9.98 25.00 -5.53
CA VAL A 205 10.36 23.60 -5.33
C VAL A 205 10.38 22.85 -6.67
N ILE A 206 11.41 22.04 -6.90
CA ILE A 206 11.45 21.10 -8.03
C ILE A 206 11.63 19.68 -7.51
N ILE A 207 10.78 18.76 -7.96
CA ILE A 207 10.79 17.35 -7.59
C ILE A 207 11.06 16.51 -8.82
N LEU A 208 12.18 15.78 -8.82
CA LEU A 208 12.55 14.83 -9.86
C LEU A 208 11.93 13.46 -9.54
N ALA A 209 10.81 13.17 -10.17
CA ALA A 209 10.10 11.90 -10.11
C ALA A 209 10.27 11.11 -11.43
N VAL A 210 11.47 11.17 -12.01
CA VAL A 210 11.83 10.58 -13.32
C VAL A 210 11.76 9.05 -13.35
N GLY A 211 11.64 8.43 -12.17
CA GLY A 211 11.62 6.98 -12.00
C GLY A 211 12.95 6.34 -12.39
N PHE A 212 12.95 5.01 -12.49
CA PHE A 212 14.15 4.26 -12.87
C PHE A 212 14.43 4.29 -14.38
N GLY A 213 13.42 4.59 -15.19
CA GLY A 213 13.51 4.61 -16.65
C GLY A 213 13.24 3.25 -17.30
N VAL A 214 13.61 3.14 -18.56
CA VAL A 214 13.52 1.91 -19.38
C VAL A 214 14.92 1.31 -19.49
N GLU A 215 14.99 -0.02 -19.64
CA GLU A 215 16.24 -0.74 -19.89
C GLU A 215 16.92 -0.21 -21.16
N THR A 216 18.26 -0.12 -21.16
CA THR A 216 19.03 0.44 -22.28
C THR A 216 19.35 -0.58 -23.37
N ASP A 217 19.42 -1.86 -23.00
CA ASP A 217 20.10 -2.89 -23.81
C ASP A 217 19.13 -3.98 -24.33
N GLY A 218 17.83 -3.86 -24.03
CA GLY A 218 16.80 -4.82 -24.46
C GLY A 218 15.99 -4.31 -25.65
N ALA A 219 15.78 -5.17 -26.66
CA ALA A 219 14.91 -4.87 -27.81
C ALA A 219 13.45 -4.58 -27.40
N MET A 220 13.01 -5.14 -26.26
CA MET A 220 11.67 -4.97 -25.73
C MET A 220 11.73 -4.70 -24.22
N SER A 221 11.10 -3.60 -23.78
CA SER A 221 11.02 -3.24 -22.36
C SER A 221 10.22 -4.27 -21.56
N TYR A 222 10.58 -4.47 -20.29
CA TYR A 222 9.83 -5.30 -19.33
C TYR A 222 8.34 -4.93 -19.26
N TRP A 223 8.01 -3.66 -19.50
CA TRP A 223 6.64 -3.17 -19.43
C TRP A 223 5.83 -3.34 -20.72
N ARG A 224 6.33 -4.03 -21.74
CA ARG A 224 5.54 -4.34 -22.95
C ARG A 224 4.92 -5.72 -22.90
N ASN A 225 3.72 -5.84 -23.47
CA ASN A 225 3.08 -7.13 -23.67
C ASN A 225 3.90 -7.98 -24.64
N GLU A 226 4.11 -9.24 -24.28
CA GLU A 226 4.70 -10.26 -25.14
C GLU A 226 4.02 -11.61 -24.92
N THR A 227 4.55 -12.65 -25.57
CA THR A 227 4.00 -14.00 -25.63
C THR A 227 4.79 -15.04 -24.82
N LEU A 228 5.71 -14.64 -23.94
CA LEU A 228 6.56 -15.53 -23.14
C LEU A 228 5.74 -16.51 -22.30
N ALA A 229 4.66 -16.03 -21.69
CA ALA A 229 3.74 -16.84 -20.88
C ALA A 229 2.69 -17.63 -21.69
N GLN A 230 2.74 -17.58 -23.03
CA GLN A 230 1.76 -18.26 -23.88
C GLN A 230 2.36 -19.54 -24.49
N PRO A 231 1.55 -20.60 -24.66
CA PRO A 231 1.96 -21.79 -25.39
C PRO A 231 2.38 -21.47 -26.82
N ALA A 232 3.39 -22.19 -27.33
CA ALA A 232 3.81 -22.05 -28.71
C ALA A 232 2.75 -22.60 -29.70
N LEU A 233 2.12 -21.73 -30.50
CA LEU A 233 1.05 -22.14 -31.43
C LEU A 233 1.54 -22.90 -32.68
N ARG A 234 2.80 -22.69 -33.09
CA ARG A 234 3.33 -23.20 -34.37
C ARG A 234 4.48 -24.20 -34.22
N ARG A 235 5.13 -24.23 -33.05
CA ARG A 235 6.29 -25.07 -32.77
C ARG A 235 5.97 -25.93 -31.57
N ARG A 236 6.41 -27.19 -31.60
CA ARG A 236 6.23 -28.12 -30.48
C ARG A 236 7.06 -27.71 -29.25
N ARG A 237 8.25 -27.17 -29.46
CA ARG A 237 9.18 -26.73 -28.40
C ARG A 237 9.94 -25.48 -28.82
N ARG A 238 10.23 -24.57 -27.88
CA ARG A 238 11.00 -23.35 -28.12
C ARG A 238 11.99 -23.07 -27.00
N THR A 239 13.26 -22.86 -27.36
CA THR A 239 14.31 -22.44 -26.42
C THR A 239 14.32 -20.93 -26.28
N TYR A 240 14.41 -20.45 -25.04
CA TYR A 240 14.59 -19.05 -24.68
C TYR A 240 15.92 -18.84 -23.96
N VAL A 241 16.52 -17.68 -24.16
CA VAL A 241 17.70 -17.23 -23.41
C VAL A 241 17.31 -16.02 -22.58
N VAL A 242 17.55 -16.07 -21.27
CA VAL A 242 17.29 -14.96 -20.36
C VAL A 242 18.62 -14.42 -19.84
N SER A 243 18.83 -13.12 -20.00
CA SER A 243 20.03 -12.40 -19.55
C SER A 243 19.66 -11.33 -18.54
N GLY A 244 19.98 -11.56 -17.26
CA GLY A 244 19.70 -10.61 -16.19
C GLY A 244 19.35 -11.33 -14.90
N ALA A 245 19.99 -10.92 -13.81
CA ALA A 245 19.86 -11.54 -12.49
C ALA A 245 18.98 -10.75 -11.51
N GLY A 246 18.24 -9.73 -11.98
CA GLY A 246 17.30 -8.96 -11.16
C GLY A 246 15.90 -9.56 -11.16
N ASP A 247 14.98 -9.00 -10.35
CA ASP A 247 13.60 -9.49 -10.26
C ASP A 247 12.90 -9.59 -11.63
N GLY A 248 13.11 -8.62 -12.52
CA GLY A 248 12.50 -8.67 -13.88
C GLY A 248 12.99 -9.84 -14.74
N GLY A 249 14.25 -10.27 -14.56
CA GLY A 249 14.80 -11.45 -15.23
C GLY A 249 14.20 -12.74 -14.68
N TRP A 250 14.09 -12.85 -13.36
CA TRP A 250 13.43 -13.98 -12.70
C TRP A 250 11.96 -14.12 -13.09
N ILE A 251 11.20 -13.02 -13.08
CA ILE A 251 9.79 -13.04 -13.47
C ILE A 251 9.60 -13.52 -14.92
N ASP A 252 10.44 -13.09 -15.85
CA ASP A 252 10.35 -13.56 -17.23
C ASP A 252 10.78 -15.02 -17.37
N LEU A 253 11.79 -15.47 -16.63
CA LEU A 253 12.16 -16.89 -16.56
C LEU A 253 11.01 -17.76 -16.03
N PHE A 254 10.34 -17.33 -14.97
CA PHE A 254 9.17 -18.01 -14.41
C PHE A 254 8.02 -18.07 -15.40
N ARG A 255 7.73 -16.96 -16.09
CA ARG A 255 6.69 -16.93 -17.13
C ARG A 255 6.99 -17.84 -18.31
N ILE A 256 8.26 -18.02 -18.65
CA ILE A 256 8.68 -18.96 -19.69
C ILE A 256 8.50 -20.40 -19.21
N ARG A 257 8.85 -20.73 -17.96
CA ARG A 257 9.00 -22.12 -17.52
C ARG A 257 7.87 -22.70 -16.70
N ILE A 258 7.06 -21.88 -16.03
CA ILE A 258 5.99 -22.31 -15.14
C ILE A 258 4.64 -22.13 -15.85
N SER A 259 3.86 -23.20 -15.92
CA SER A 259 2.49 -23.18 -16.45
C SER A 259 1.60 -22.30 -15.58
N ASP A 260 0.72 -21.52 -16.23
CA ASP A 260 -0.23 -20.63 -15.56
C ASP A 260 0.41 -19.74 -14.47
N PHE A 261 1.63 -19.26 -14.73
CA PHE A 261 2.39 -18.52 -13.74
C PHE A 261 1.67 -17.25 -13.29
N ARG A 262 1.37 -17.20 -11.98
CA ARG A 262 0.80 -16.06 -11.27
C ARG A 262 1.56 -15.84 -9.99
N GLN A 263 2.31 -14.74 -9.91
CA GLN A 263 3.23 -14.47 -8.80
C GLN A 263 2.53 -14.44 -7.43
N ASP A 264 1.31 -13.94 -7.38
CA ASP A 264 0.47 -13.88 -6.19
C ASP A 264 -0.06 -15.25 -5.72
N ARG A 265 -0.11 -16.24 -6.62
CA ARG A 265 -0.68 -17.57 -6.34
C ARG A 265 0.34 -18.67 -6.18
N ILE A 266 1.39 -18.66 -7.01
CA ILE A 266 2.38 -19.75 -7.10
C ILE A 266 3.01 -20.08 -5.75
N LEU A 267 3.27 -19.08 -4.92
CA LEU A 267 3.84 -19.30 -3.58
C LEU A 267 2.83 -19.98 -2.64
N GLY A 268 1.56 -19.58 -2.68
CA GLY A 268 0.50 -20.22 -1.90
C GLY A 268 0.20 -21.64 -2.39
N GLU A 269 0.26 -21.87 -3.70
CA GLU A 269 0.05 -23.17 -4.33
C GLU A 269 1.13 -24.18 -3.94
N LEU A 270 2.40 -23.77 -3.98
CA LEU A 270 3.54 -24.63 -3.63
C LEU A 270 3.73 -24.81 -2.12
N PHE A 271 3.67 -23.71 -1.35
CA PHE A 271 4.05 -23.72 0.07
C PHE A 271 2.87 -23.77 1.04
N GLY A 272 1.64 -23.47 0.59
CA GLY A 272 0.48 -23.33 1.47
C GLY A 272 0.07 -24.61 2.20
N ARG A 273 0.47 -25.79 1.69
CA ARG A 273 0.23 -27.10 2.30
C ARG A 273 1.43 -27.62 3.11
N GLN A 274 2.50 -26.83 3.24
CA GLN A 274 3.77 -27.21 3.85
C GLN A 274 4.09 -26.27 5.03
N PRO A 275 3.35 -26.38 6.16
CA PRO A 275 3.41 -25.40 7.24
C PRO A 275 4.75 -25.40 7.99
N ALA A 276 5.43 -26.54 8.11
CA ALA A 276 6.71 -26.60 8.82
C ALA A 276 7.82 -25.93 8.00
N LEU A 277 7.87 -26.22 6.69
CA LEU A 277 8.77 -25.61 5.74
C LEU A 277 8.52 -24.10 5.63
N LEU A 278 7.26 -23.68 5.56
CA LEU A 278 6.91 -22.26 5.52
C LEU A 278 7.41 -21.51 6.77
N SER A 279 7.22 -22.10 7.95
CA SER A 279 7.72 -21.55 9.22
C SER A 279 9.26 -21.44 9.24
N ALA A 280 9.97 -22.46 8.74
CA ALA A 280 11.43 -22.41 8.62
C ALA A 280 11.91 -21.31 7.65
N LEU A 281 11.22 -21.13 6.52
CA LEU A 281 11.52 -20.08 5.54
C LEU A 281 11.27 -18.67 6.10
N GLN A 282 10.23 -18.49 6.93
CA GLN A 282 10.02 -17.25 7.67
C GLN A 282 11.20 -16.94 8.59
N GLY A 283 11.71 -17.98 9.28
CA GLY A 283 12.94 -17.89 10.06
C GLY A 283 14.12 -17.37 9.25
N VAL A 284 14.42 -17.99 8.10
CA VAL A 284 15.54 -17.58 7.21
C VAL A 284 15.42 -16.12 6.77
N GLN A 285 14.22 -15.68 6.37
CA GLN A 285 14.01 -14.31 5.92
C GLN A 285 14.19 -13.28 7.05
N GLN A 286 13.91 -13.67 8.30
CA GLN A 286 14.09 -12.82 9.48
C GLN A 286 15.55 -12.82 9.96
N THR A 287 16.24 -13.95 9.86
CA THR A 287 17.61 -14.16 10.33
C THR A 287 18.68 -14.04 9.24
N ALA A 288 18.34 -13.59 8.03
CA ALA A 288 19.30 -13.29 6.98
C ALA A 288 20.26 -12.17 7.42
N ILE A 289 21.22 -12.52 8.27
CA ILE A 289 22.26 -11.72 8.90
C ILE A 289 23.32 -11.39 7.85
N GLU A 290 24.03 -10.29 8.03
CA GLU A 290 25.14 -9.89 7.16
C GLU A 290 26.20 -11.02 7.09
N GLY A 291 26.43 -11.55 5.89
CA GLY A 291 27.51 -12.51 5.61
C GLY A 291 27.07 -13.96 5.30
N VAL A 292 25.80 -14.34 5.49
CA VAL A 292 25.31 -15.69 5.17
C VAL A 292 24.66 -15.73 3.78
N SER A 293 25.05 -16.72 2.97
CA SER A 293 24.49 -16.95 1.62
C SER A 293 23.05 -17.48 1.71
N VAL A 294 22.11 -16.83 1.02
CA VAL A 294 20.69 -17.23 1.02
C VAL A 294 20.52 -18.66 0.54
N ILE A 295 21.26 -19.06 -0.51
CA ILE A 295 21.17 -20.44 -1.03
C ILE A 295 21.66 -21.49 -0.02
N SER A 296 22.65 -21.17 0.82
CA SER A 296 23.11 -22.08 1.87
C SER A 296 22.02 -22.31 2.92
N GLU A 297 21.30 -21.25 3.30
CA GLU A 297 20.16 -21.37 4.21
C GLU A 297 18.99 -22.12 3.57
N LEU A 298 18.70 -21.89 2.28
CA LEU A 298 17.68 -22.66 1.58
C LEU A 298 18.02 -24.16 1.55
N ARG A 299 19.27 -24.51 1.24
CA ARG A 299 19.75 -25.90 1.29
C ARG A 299 19.61 -26.50 2.69
N ARG A 300 19.95 -25.75 3.73
CA ARG A 300 19.79 -26.17 5.13
C ARG A 300 18.33 -26.46 5.47
N VAL A 301 17.44 -25.52 5.17
CA VAL A 301 15.99 -25.68 5.40
C VAL A 301 15.44 -26.90 4.66
N TRP A 302 15.83 -27.13 3.41
CA TRP A 302 15.41 -28.34 2.68
C TRP A 302 15.96 -29.63 3.29
N SER A 303 17.17 -29.62 3.86
CA SER A 303 17.73 -30.79 4.55
C SER A 303 17.04 -31.08 5.89
N GLU A 304 16.51 -30.06 6.57
CA GLU A 304 15.78 -30.19 7.83
C GLU A 304 14.32 -30.61 7.61
N HIS A 305 13.76 -30.30 6.44
CA HIS A 305 12.37 -30.58 6.06
C HIS A 305 12.27 -31.35 4.72
N PRO A 306 12.89 -32.54 4.59
CA PRO A 306 13.00 -33.24 3.31
C PRO A 306 11.64 -33.61 2.69
N ASP A 307 10.71 -34.15 3.48
CA ASP A 307 9.39 -34.58 2.97
C ASP A 307 8.56 -33.42 2.41
N GLU A 308 8.52 -32.28 3.12
CA GLU A 308 7.81 -31.08 2.66
C GLU A 308 8.54 -30.43 1.48
N GLY A 309 9.87 -30.44 1.51
CA GLY A 309 10.71 -29.93 0.45
C GLY A 309 10.57 -30.71 -0.86
N GLU A 310 10.55 -32.05 -0.81
CA GLU A 310 10.34 -32.91 -1.98
C GLU A 310 8.94 -32.73 -2.57
N ARG A 311 7.91 -32.54 -1.73
CA ARG A 311 6.56 -32.20 -2.21
C ARG A 311 6.55 -30.89 -2.99
N VAL A 312 7.23 -29.85 -2.51
CA VAL A 312 7.34 -28.57 -3.26
C VAL A 312 8.03 -28.76 -4.61
N ILE A 313 9.08 -29.58 -4.69
CA ILE A 313 9.76 -29.88 -5.95
C ILE A 313 8.84 -30.67 -6.89
N ALA A 314 8.12 -31.67 -6.39
CA ALA A 314 7.16 -32.43 -7.17
C ALA A 314 6.02 -31.54 -7.71
N ASP A 315 5.45 -30.67 -6.86
CA ASP A 315 4.42 -29.72 -7.26
C ASP A 315 4.93 -28.72 -8.31
N MET A 316 6.22 -28.32 -8.24
CA MET A 316 6.85 -27.50 -9.28
C MET A 316 7.07 -28.27 -10.59
N ASP A 317 7.52 -29.53 -10.52
CA ASP A 317 7.75 -30.38 -11.69
C ASP A 317 6.45 -30.57 -12.51
N GLU A 318 5.33 -30.84 -11.84
CA GLU A 318 3.99 -30.90 -12.46
C GLU A 318 3.60 -29.58 -13.15
N ARG A 319 4.14 -28.46 -12.68
CA ARG A 319 3.88 -27.12 -13.22
C ARG A 319 4.87 -26.72 -14.32
N LEU A 320 5.91 -27.50 -14.61
CA LEU A 320 6.84 -27.15 -15.68
C LEU A 320 6.17 -27.19 -17.04
N ARG A 321 6.41 -26.16 -17.84
CA ARG A 321 6.01 -26.16 -19.24
C ARG A 321 6.85 -27.17 -20.02
N HIS A 322 6.23 -27.99 -20.86
CA HIS A 322 6.97 -28.92 -21.71
C HIS A 322 7.16 -28.40 -23.15
N ASP A 323 6.54 -27.26 -23.49
CA ASP A 323 6.65 -26.61 -24.79
C ASP A 323 7.80 -25.59 -24.89
N THR A 324 8.59 -25.42 -23.82
CA THR A 324 9.67 -24.44 -23.76
C THR A 324 10.90 -24.95 -23.02
N ASP A 325 12.06 -24.49 -23.43
CA ASP A 325 13.31 -24.54 -22.66
C ASP A 325 13.77 -23.13 -22.30
N ALA A 326 14.53 -23.02 -21.22
CA ALA A 326 15.15 -21.78 -20.84
C ALA A 326 16.61 -21.97 -20.45
N ILE A 327 17.44 -21.06 -20.91
CA ILE A 327 18.85 -20.95 -20.57
C ILE A 327 19.05 -19.59 -19.87
N LEU A 328 19.49 -19.62 -18.62
CA LEU A 328 19.85 -18.43 -17.87
C LEU A 328 21.31 -18.09 -18.15
N HIS A 329 21.54 -16.99 -18.84
CA HIS A 329 22.87 -16.51 -19.17
C HIS A 329 23.44 -15.64 -18.04
N LEU A 330 24.58 -16.06 -17.50
CA LEU A 330 25.39 -15.33 -16.53
C LEU A 330 26.61 -14.72 -17.21
N ARG A 331 27.16 -13.66 -16.62
CA ARG A 331 28.44 -13.10 -17.09
C ARG A 331 29.55 -14.13 -16.92
N LYS A 332 30.63 -13.99 -17.69
CA LYS A 332 31.78 -14.91 -17.78
C LYS A 332 32.39 -15.40 -16.46
N ASN A 333 32.22 -14.65 -15.37
CA ASN A 333 32.71 -14.98 -14.03
C ASN A 333 31.60 -15.04 -12.96
N GLY A 334 30.33 -15.03 -13.34
CA GLY A 334 29.22 -15.17 -12.40
C GLY A 334 29.01 -16.64 -12.07
N ASP A 335 28.92 -16.99 -10.79
CA ASP A 335 28.51 -18.31 -10.32
C ASP A 335 27.00 -18.34 -10.04
N PHE A 336 26.42 -19.53 -9.93
CA PHE A 336 25.00 -19.67 -9.58
C PHE A 336 24.69 -19.07 -8.21
N GLU A 337 25.60 -19.17 -7.24
CA GLU A 337 25.39 -18.66 -5.88
C GLU A 337 25.29 -17.13 -5.85
N SER A 338 25.98 -16.41 -6.75
CA SER A 338 25.89 -14.95 -6.87
C SER A 338 24.52 -14.44 -7.28
N LEU A 339 23.66 -15.31 -7.83
CA LEU A 339 22.27 -14.97 -8.11
C LEU A 339 21.43 -14.78 -6.84
N PHE A 340 21.86 -15.39 -5.73
CA PHE A 340 21.19 -15.40 -4.44
C PHE A 340 21.69 -14.27 -3.55
N ASN A 341 21.58 -13.05 -4.06
CA ASN A 341 22.04 -11.84 -3.39
C ASN A 341 20.87 -10.94 -2.94
N ARG A 342 21.13 -10.03 -2.00
CA ARG A 342 20.11 -9.15 -1.39
C ARG A 342 19.45 -8.14 -2.34
N ARG A 343 19.89 -8.02 -3.61
CA ARG A 343 19.26 -7.12 -4.59
C ARG A 343 18.02 -7.73 -5.24
N VAL A 344 17.87 -9.05 -5.16
CA VAL A 344 16.69 -9.78 -5.63
C VAL A 344 15.80 -10.06 -4.43
N SER A 345 14.49 -10.04 -4.62
CA SER A 345 13.57 -10.42 -3.55
C SER A 345 13.74 -11.88 -3.11
N PHE A 346 13.53 -12.13 -1.81
CA PHE A 346 13.67 -13.47 -1.22
C PHE A 346 12.76 -14.50 -1.92
N GLN A 347 11.50 -14.14 -2.19
CA GLN A 347 10.58 -15.03 -2.92
C GLN A 347 11.07 -15.42 -4.31
N ASN A 348 11.67 -14.50 -5.09
CA ASN A 348 12.16 -14.80 -6.43
C ASN A 348 13.43 -15.64 -6.37
N GLN A 349 14.29 -15.42 -5.38
CA GLN A 349 15.42 -16.29 -5.12
C GLN A 349 14.94 -17.71 -4.79
N LEU A 350 14.02 -17.84 -3.84
CA LEU A 350 13.44 -19.13 -3.45
C LEU A 350 12.82 -19.85 -4.64
N LEU A 351 11.94 -19.17 -5.39
CA LEU A 351 11.27 -19.76 -6.55
C LEU A 351 12.27 -20.11 -7.66
N GLY A 352 13.32 -19.31 -7.85
CA GLY A 352 14.43 -19.60 -8.75
C GLY A 352 15.20 -20.86 -8.35
N TRP A 353 15.43 -21.05 -7.06
CA TRP A 353 16.06 -22.27 -6.54
C TRP A 353 15.16 -23.50 -6.69
N VAL A 354 13.87 -23.39 -6.35
CA VAL A 354 12.88 -24.48 -6.55
C VAL A 354 12.80 -24.85 -8.03
N LEU A 355 12.72 -23.87 -8.92
CA LEU A 355 12.69 -24.08 -10.37
C LEU A 355 13.97 -24.77 -10.86
N TYR A 356 15.14 -24.35 -10.36
CA TYR A 356 16.41 -25.00 -10.69
C TYR A 356 16.47 -26.45 -10.20
N ALA A 357 16.07 -26.69 -8.95
CA ALA A 357 16.04 -28.03 -8.34
C ALA A 357 15.08 -28.98 -9.06
N SER A 358 14.04 -28.43 -9.72
CA SER A 358 13.11 -29.18 -10.57
C SER A 358 13.61 -29.36 -12.01
N GLY A 359 14.83 -28.93 -12.36
CA GLY A 359 15.35 -29.01 -13.73
C GLY A 359 14.71 -28.02 -14.70
N GLY A 360 14.11 -26.94 -14.20
CA GLY A 360 13.35 -25.97 -14.98
C GLY A 360 14.20 -25.13 -15.95
N PHE A 361 15.52 -24.99 -15.76
CA PHE A 361 16.39 -24.25 -16.69
C PHE A 361 17.84 -24.70 -16.58
N SER A 362 18.64 -24.40 -17.60
CA SER A 362 20.10 -24.56 -17.59
C SER A 362 20.82 -23.21 -17.47
N ILE A 363 22.08 -23.24 -17.09
CA ILE A 363 22.90 -22.04 -16.90
C ILE A 363 24.01 -22.00 -17.94
N TRP A 364 24.28 -20.81 -18.49
CA TRP A 364 25.38 -20.57 -19.41
C TRP A 364 26.28 -19.44 -18.93
N HIS A 365 27.60 -19.62 -19.05
CA HIS A 365 28.62 -18.66 -18.62
C HIS A 365 29.46 -18.09 -19.78
N GLY A 366 29.25 -18.55 -21.01
CA GLY A 366 30.00 -18.07 -22.18
C GLY A 366 29.46 -16.76 -22.75
N GLU A 367 30.02 -16.33 -23.88
CA GLU A 367 29.52 -15.17 -24.62
C GLU A 367 28.10 -15.44 -25.16
N MET A 368 27.23 -14.43 -25.07
CA MET A 368 25.82 -14.54 -25.48
C MET A 368 25.67 -14.90 -26.96
N ASP A 369 26.44 -14.25 -27.84
CA ASP A 369 26.33 -14.45 -29.29
C ASP A 369 26.68 -15.90 -29.68
N HIS A 370 27.62 -16.51 -28.95
CA HIS A 370 27.96 -17.91 -29.16
C HIS A 370 26.81 -18.83 -28.77
N LEU A 371 26.19 -18.59 -27.60
CA LEU A 371 25.01 -19.34 -27.16
C LEU A 371 23.86 -19.23 -28.15
N ILE A 372 23.57 -18.02 -28.64
CA ILE A 372 22.48 -17.77 -29.59
C ILE A 372 22.71 -18.57 -30.89
N GLN A 373 23.95 -18.62 -31.37
CA GLN A 373 24.32 -19.38 -32.56
C GLN A 373 24.26 -20.90 -32.34
N GLU A 374 24.82 -21.39 -31.23
CA GLU A 374 24.88 -22.82 -30.91
C GLU A 374 23.47 -23.41 -30.73
N GLU A 375 22.61 -22.73 -29.97
CA GLU A 375 21.26 -23.17 -29.65
C GLU A 375 20.21 -22.74 -30.70
N HIS A 376 20.65 -22.10 -31.80
CA HIS A 376 19.82 -21.60 -32.88
C HIS A 376 18.62 -20.76 -32.38
N VAL A 377 18.88 -19.92 -31.38
CA VAL A 377 17.85 -19.11 -30.71
C VAL A 377 17.54 -17.89 -31.56
N SER A 378 16.26 -17.69 -31.87
CA SER A 378 15.80 -16.49 -32.58
C SER A 378 15.88 -15.25 -31.69
N ASP A 379 16.14 -14.06 -32.26
CA ASP A 379 16.22 -12.78 -31.52
C ASP A 379 15.02 -12.51 -30.60
N ASN A 380 13.81 -12.87 -31.04
CA ASN A 380 12.58 -12.72 -30.26
C ASN A 380 12.39 -13.78 -29.14
N ALA A 381 13.38 -14.65 -28.94
CA ALA A 381 13.49 -15.59 -27.83
C ALA A 381 14.66 -15.24 -26.88
N VAL A 382 15.36 -14.13 -27.14
CA VAL A 382 16.39 -13.57 -26.26
C VAL A 382 15.77 -12.46 -25.42
N VAL A 383 15.78 -12.65 -24.10
CA VAL A 383 15.19 -11.73 -23.13
C VAL A 383 16.31 -11.05 -22.33
N ILE A 384 16.47 -9.74 -22.48
CA ILE A 384 17.52 -8.96 -21.80
C ILE A 384 16.88 -8.08 -20.72
N ARG A 385 17.35 -8.22 -19.48
CA ARG A 385 16.89 -7.55 -18.25
C ARG A 385 18.08 -7.07 -17.41
N HIS A 386 18.90 -6.20 -17.99
CA HIS A 386 20.06 -5.61 -17.31
C HIS A 386 19.72 -4.41 -16.41
N GLY A 387 18.42 -4.08 -16.31
CA GLY A 387 17.92 -2.95 -15.54
C GLY A 387 18.10 -1.63 -16.27
N PRO A 388 17.46 -0.56 -15.77
CA PRO A 388 17.55 0.75 -16.39
C PRO A 388 18.73 1.57 -15.85
N ARG A 389 18.93 2.77 -16.41
CA ARG A 389 20.00 3.72 -16.04
C ARG A 389 19.41 5.04 -15.51
N PRO A 390 18.97 5.09 -14.23
CA PRO A 390 18.32 6.26 -13.65
C PRO A 390 19.21 7.51 -13.68
N ASP A 391 20.52 7.32 -13.51
CA ASP A 391 21.54 8.38 -13.56
C ASP A 391 21.49 9.16 -14.88
N LEU A 392 21.28 8.47 -16.00
CA LEU A 392 21.15 9.10 -17.32
C LEU A 392 19.84 9.87 -17.45
N GLY A 393 18.75 9.36 -16.87
CA GLY A 393 17.44 10.02 -16.83
C GLY A 393 17.52 11.38 -16.15
N ILE A 394 18.14 11.44 -14.97
CA ILE A 394 18.33 12.69 -14.22
C ILE A 394 19.23 13.65 -15.00
N LYS A 395 20.41 13.19 -15.47
CA LYS A 395 21.37 14.04 -16.19
C LYS A 395 20.75 14.70 -17.43
N ARG A 396 19.81 14.03 -18.10
CA ARG A 396 19.07 14.61 -19.23
C ARG A 396 18.17 15.78 -18.82
N VAL A 397 17.63 15.77 -17.61
CA VAL A 397 16.76 16.82 -17.08
C VAL A 397 17.56 17.98 -16.48
N LEU A 398 18.76 17.74 -15.96
CA LEU A 398 19.56 18.81 -15.37
C LEU A 398 20.13 19.76 -16.45
N GLY A 399 20.08 21.06 -16.14
CA GLY A 399 20.78 22.12 -16.85
C GLY A 399 22.25 22.20 -16.44
N PRO A 400 23.11 22.85 -17.25
CA PRO A 400 24.56 22.84 -17.03
C PRO A 400 24.98 23.44 -15.69
N ALA A 401 24.34 24.54 -15.22
CA ALA A 401 24.77 25.20 -14.00
C ALA A 401 24.42 24.36 -12.76
N LEU A 402 23.20 23.80 -12.70
CA LEU A 402 22.82 22.87 -11.64
C LEU A 402 23.67 21.59 -11.67
N GLN A 403 23.94 21.02 -12.84
CA GLN A 403 24.81 19.85 -12.95
C GLN A 403 26.22 20.13 -12.41
N ALA A 404 26.84 21.25 -12.84
CA ALA A 404 28.16 21.64 -12.37
C ALA A 404 28.18 21.88 -10.86
N ARG A 405 27.10 22.44 -10.29
CA ARG A 405 26.95 22.65 -8.85
C ARG A 405 26.89 21.32 -8.09
N LEU A 406 26.13 20.34 -8.61
CA LEU A 406 26.05 19.00 -8.02
C LEU A 406 27.40 18.24 -8.10
N GLU A 407 28.17 18.45 -9.17
CA GLU A 407 29.49 17.83 -9.40
C GLU A 407 30.62 18.45 -8.56
N LYS A 408 30.56 19.76 -8.26
CA LYS A 408 31.54 20.45 -7.39
C LYS A 408 31.53 19.96 -5.94
N GLY A 409 30.48 19.25 -5.53
CA GLY A 409 30.27 18.79 -4.15
C GLY A 409 30.69 17.34 -3.84
N LYS A 410 31.41 16.68 -4.76
CA LYS A 410 31.74 15.24 -4.94
C LYS A 410 31.17 14.75 -6.28
N SER A 411 31.73 13.67 -6.86
CA SER A 411 31.32 13.21 -8.19
C SER A 411 29.81 12.90 -8.23
N THR A 412 29.16 13.20 -9.35
CA THR A 412 27.72 12.97 -9.58
C THR A 412 27.34 11.52 -9.21
N SER A 413 28.16 10.54 -9.58
CA SER A 413 27.95 9.13 -9.27
C SER A 413 28.07 8.80 -7.78
N GLU A 414 28.93 9.49 -7.03
CA GLU A 414 29.03 9.32 -5.59
C GLU A 414 27.85 9.94 -4.88
N ARG A 415 27.28 11.09 -5.27
CA ARG A 415 26.06 11.62 -4.62
C ARG A 415 24.78 10.89 -5.05
N PHE A 416 24.64 10.54 -6.33
CA PHE A 416 23.54 9.71 -6.82
C PHE A 416 23.67 8.23 -6.44
N GLY A 417 24.76 7.83 -5.78
CA GLY A 417 24.93 6.54 -5.12
C GLY A 417 25.11 6.61 -3.58
N SER A 418 25.28 7.81 -3.00
CA SER A 418 25.53 8.04 -1.56
C SER A 418 24.44 8.83 -0.83
N THR A 419 23.36 9.25 -1.50
CA THR A 419 22.13 9.57 -0.77
C THR A 419 21.73 8.32 -0.01
N SER A 420 21.66 8.42 1.32
CA SER A 420 21.20 7.33 2.17
C SER A 420 19.88 6.77 1.62
N PRO A 421 19.69 5.44 1.60
CA PRO A 421 18.51 4.83 1.01
C PRO A 421 17.24 5.47 1.59
N GLN A 422 16.31 5.81 0.70
CA GLN A 422 15.07 6.46 1.09
C GLN A 422 14.15 5.42 1.72
N SER A 423 13.76 5.70 2.96
CA SER A 423 12.92 4.80 3.75
C SER A 423 11.60 4.49 3.04
N THR A 424 11.25 3.20 3.03
CA THR A 424 9.95 2.68 2.62
C THR A 424 9.00 2.48 3.80
N LYS A 425 9.37 2.98 4.99
CA LYS A 425 8.47 3.06 6.15
C LYS A 425 7.68 4.36 6.09
N ASN A 426 6.41 4.30 6.48
CA ASN A 426 5.55 5.47 6.58
C ASN A 426 6.03 6.36 7.75
N TYR A 427 6.23 7.66 7.50
CA TYR A 427 6.58 8.63 8.55
C TYR A 427 5.38 9.44 9.07
N TRP A 428 4.28 9.43 8.35
CA TRP A 428 3.08 10.14 8.74
C TRP A 428 2.23 9.31 9.73
N LEU A 429 1.44 10.01 10.53
CA LEU A 429 0.50 9.37 11.46
C LEU A 429 -0.73 8.82 10.71
N PRO A 430 -1.40 7.77 11.24
CA PRO A 430 -2.68 7.32 10.69
C PRO A 430 -3.71 8.44 10.61
N GLY A 431 -4.30 8.60 9.43
CA GLY A 431 -5.25 9.63 9.06
C GLY A 431 -4.62 10.96 8.63
N TYR A 432 -3.29 11.09 8.61
CA TYR A 432 -2.60 12.37 8.34
C TYR A 432 -3.00 13.01 7.00
N PHE A 433 -3.08 12.24 5.93
CA PHE A 433 -3.44 12.74 4.60
C PHE A 433 -4.96 12.92 4.43
N GLY A 434 -5.75 12.45 5.39
CA GLY A 434 -7.17 12.76 5.52
C GLY A 434 -7.44 13.96 6.42
N THR A 435 -6.43 14.75 6.80
CA THR A 435 -6.60 16.06 7.46
C THR A 435 -6.03 17.17 6.58
N THR A 436 -6.44 18.41 6.81
CA THR A 436 -6.00 19.56 6.02
C THR A 436 -4.99 20.40 6.78
N LEU A 437 -4.18 21.20 6.08
CA LEU A 437 -3.34 22.22 6.71
C LEU A 437 -4.14 23.42 7.20
N ARG A 438 -5.32 23.63 6.63
CA ARG A 438 -6.21 24.72 6.99
C ARG A 438 -6.97 24.38 8.28
N PRO A 439 -7.25 25.38 9.14
CA PRO A 439 -8.13 25.19 10.29
C PRO A 439 -9.50 24.66 9.83
N ALA A 440 -9.93 23.51 10.37
CA ALA A 440 -11.28 23.00 10.14
C ALA A 440 -12.22 23.43 11.26
N ASN A 441 -13.45 23.77 10.86
CA ASN A 441 -14.58 23.80 11.77
C ASN A 441 -14.99 22.35 12.15
N GLU A 442 -15.86 22.21 13.15
CA GLU A 442 -16.35 20.89 13.60
C GLU A 442 -17.06 20.11 12.49
N GLU A 443 -17.62 20.78 11.49
CA GLU A 443 -18.30 20.15 10.36
C GLU A 443 -17.33 19.47 9.39
N THR A 444 -16.17 20.09 9.11
CA THR A 444 -15.12 19.52 8.28
C THR A 444 -14.38 18.40 9.02
N LYS A 445 -14.17 18.53 10.34
CA LYS A 445 -13.58 17.46 11.18
C LYS A 445 -14.40 16.17 11.18
N LYS A 446 -15.70 16.22 10.85
CA LYS A 446 -16.56 15.02 10.71
C LYS A 446 -15.99 14.00 9.73
N TYR A 447 -15.20 14.45 8.74
CA TYR A 447 -14.70 13.62 7.65
C TYR A 447 -13.18 13.43 7.67
N TRP A 448 -12.52 13.93 8.72
CA TRP A 448 -11.08 13.86 8.85
C TRP A 448 -10.57 12.48 9.24
N ARG A 449 -9.27 12.27 8.98
CA ARG A 449 -8.50 11.08 9.37
C ARG A 449 -8.96 9.79 8.71
N ARG A 450 -9.51 9.90 7.50
CA ARG A 450 -9.86 8.74 6.68
C ARG A 450 -8.61 8.05 6.17
N GLU A 451 -8.69 6.73 6.17
CA GLU A 451 -7.72 5.80 5.61
C GLU A 451 -8.48 4.83 4.72
N TYR A 452 -7.75 4.12 3.84
CA TYR A 452 -8.37 3.12 2.97
C TYR A 452 -9.17 2.10 3.79
N LEU A 453 -10.44 1.92 3.42
CA LEU A 453 -11.34 0.92 3.97
C LEU A 453 -11.71 -0.05 2.84
N PRO A 454 -11.50 -1.36 3.02
CA PRO A 454 -11.84 -2.34 1.98
C PRO A 454 -13.36 -2.35 1.78
N PRO A 455 -13.87 -2.24 0.53
CA PRO A 455 -15.32 -2.19 0.28
C PRO A 455 -16.07 -3.40 0.83
N SER A 456 -15.46 -4.59 0.76
CA SER A 456 -15.95 -5.83 1.38
C SER A 456 -16.10 -5.73 2.90
N THR A 457 -15.13 -5.13 3.59
CA THR A 457 -15.21 -4.88 5.04
C THR A 457 -16.32 -3.89 5.34
N GLU A 458 -16.48 -2.88 4.48
CA GLU A 458 -17.55 -1.88 4.61
C GLU A 458 -18.94 -2.50 4.48
N ILE A 459 -19.16 -3.32 3.45
CA ILE A 459 -20.42 -4.02 3.21
C ILE A 459 -20.75 -4.97 4.37
N VAL A 460 -19.79 -5.80 4.80
CA VAL A 460 -20.02 -6.74 5.91
C VAL A 460 -20.36 -6.01 7.21
N SER A 461 -19.64 -4.92 7.50
CA SER A 461 -19.87 -4.12 8.71
C SER A 461 -21.21 -3.37 8.66
N ALA A 462 -21.53 -2.76 7.52
CA ALA A 462 -22.81 -2.06 7.32
C ALA A 462 -23.99 -3.02 7.42
N THR A 463 -23.85 -4.24 6.89
CA THR A 463 -24.90 -5.28 6.96
C THR A 463 -25.14 -5.71 8.41
N LEU A 464 -24.08 -5.97 9.19
CA LEU A 464 -24.20 -6.28 10.61
C LEU A 464 -24.85 -5.13 11.39
N CYS A 465 -24.34 -3.90 11.23
CA CYS A 465 -24.86 -2.74 11.93
C CYS A 465 -26.31 -2.43 11.56
N GLY A 466 -26.68 -2.59 10.28
CA GLY A 466 -28.04 -2.43 9.79
C GLY A 466 -29.01 -3.49 10.35
N ALA A 467 -28.57 -4.76 10.44
CA ALA A 467 -29.38 -5.82 11.02
C ALA A 467 -29.66 -5.57 12.52
N ILE A 468 -28.63 -5.13 13.28
CA ILE A 468 -28.79 -4.75 14.69
C ILE A 468 -29.69 -3.53 14.82
N ALA A 469 -29.52 -2.52 13.95
CA ALA A 469 -30.39 -1.33 13.93
C ALA A 469 -31.86 -1.72 13.72
N GLY A 470 -32.13 -2.60 12.76
CA GLY A 470 -33.47 -3.12 12.49
C GLY A 470 -34.06 -3.84 13.70
N ALA A 471 -33.28 -4.71 14.35
CA ALA A 471 -33.75 -5.41 15.56
C ALA A 471 -34.05 -4.45 16.72
N LEU A 472 -33.19 -3.44 16.94
CA LEU A 472 -33.39 -2.45 18.00
C LEU A 472 -34.54 -1.47 17.72
N SER A 473 -34.87 -1.22 16.45
CA SER A 473 -35.98 -0.33 16.07
C SER A 473 -37.35 -0.81 16.57
N LEU A 474 -37.49 -2.10 16.89
CA LEU A 474 -38.72 -2.66 17.47
C LEU A 474 -38.97 -2.19 18.91
N GLU A 475 -37.90 -1.81 19.62
CA GLU A 475 -37.94 -1.39 21.03
C GLU A 475 -37.53 0.08 21.21
N HIS A 476 -37.01 0.73 20.16
CA HIS A 476 -36.49 2.11 20.18
C HIS A 476 -37.51 3.09 19.55
N PRO A 477 -37.80 4.25 20.16
CA PRO A 477 -38.76 5.21 19.60
C PRO A 477 -38.27 5.84 18.28
N GLU A 478 -39.10 5.82 17.23
CA GLU A 478 -38.73 6.29 15.87
C GLU A 478 -38.23 7.75 15.78
N ARG A 479 -38.69 8.61 16.69
CA ARG A 479 -38.32 10.03 16.74
C ARG A 479 -37.02 10.30 17.48
N GLU A 480 -36.56 9.32 18.26
CA GLU A 480 -35.33 9.42 19.01
C GLU A 480 -34.17 8.91 18.15
N ARG A 481 -32.98 9.41 18.43
CA ARG A 481 -31.78 9.04 17.68
C ARG A 481 -31.20 7.73 18.18
N LEU A 482 -30.81 6.87 17.25
CA LEU A 482 -30.06 5.64 17.48
C LEU A 482 -28.94 5.57 16.44
N ARG A 483 -27.69 5.45 16.89
CA ARG A 483 -26.55 5.27 15.99
C ARG A 483 -25.80 4.01 16.32
N ILE A 484 -25.50 3.23 15.29
CA ILE A 484 -24.73 2.00 15.37
C ILE A 484 -23.60 2.07 14.34
N THR A 485 -22.38 1.73 14.75
CA THR A 485 -21.26 1.55 13.83
C THR A 485 -20.27 0.53 14.40
N LEU A 486 -19.45 -0.04 13.52
CA LEU A 486 -18.41 -0.99 13.89
C LEU A 486 -17.03 -0.32 13.73
N HIS A 487 -16.18 -0.46 14.74
CA HIS A 487 -14.79 -0.04 14.68
C HIS A 487 -13.87 -1.25 14.70
N ARG A 488 -13.06 -1.47 13.67
CA ARG A 488 -12.03 -2.52 13.69
C ARG A 488 -10.73 -2.01 14.26
N VAL A 489 -9.95 -2.91 14.85
CA VAL A 489 -8.55 -2.64 15.20
C VAL A 489 -7.68 -2.94 13.99
N VAL A 490 -6.96 -1.95 13.50
CA VAL A 490 -6.08 -2.07 12.32
C VAL A 490 -4.71 -1.46 12.62
N GLN A 491 -3.69 -2.04 12.00
CA GLN A 491 -2.35 -1.46 12.01
C GLN A 491 -2.13 -0.62 10.76
N ILE A 492 -1.71 0.62 10.95
CA ILE A 492 -1.32 1.54 9.87
C ILE A 492 0.08 2.04 10.19
N GLY A 493 1.07 1.63 9.38
CA GLY A 493 2.48 1.81 9.70
C GLY A 493 2.86 1.03 10.95
N ASP A 494 3.40 1.74 11.95
CA ASP A 494 3.84 1.19 13.24
C ASP A 494 2.80 1.40 14.37
N ARG A 495 1.59 1.89 14.05
CA ARG A 495 0.56 2.20 15.05
C ARG A 495 -0.68 1.36 14.88
N LEU A 496 -1.24 0.93 16.01
CA LEU A 496 -2.60 0.43 16.06
C LEU A 496 -3.58 1.58 16.27
N VAL A 497 -4.68 1.54 15.54
CA VAL A 497 -5.79 2.49 15.63
C VAL A 497 -7.11 1.75 15.48
N PHE A 498 -8.19 2.38 15.95
CA PHE A 498 -9.51 2.01 15.47
C PHE A 498 -9.72 2.59 14.08
N GLN A 499 -10.39 1.84 13.21
CA GLN A 499 -10.95 2.35 11.97
C GLN A 499 -12.44 2.07 11.93
N GLN A 500 -13.24 3.12 11.72
CA GLN A 500 -14.68 2.99 11.52
C GLN A 500 -14.94 2.25 10.21
N CYS A 501 -15.64 1.12 10.29
CA CYS A 501 -15.82 0.19 9.19
C CYS A 501 -17.05 0.45 8.35
N CYS A 502 -17.97 1.30 8.79
CA CYS A 502 -19.15 1.65 8.00
C CYS A 502 -19.72 2.97 8.48
N ASP A 503 -20.57 3.57 7.66
CA ASP A 503 -21.38 4.71 8.11
C ASP A 503 -22.28 4.34 9.30
N TYR A 504 -22.76 5.37 9.99
CA TYR A 504 -23.70 5.19 11.07
C TYR A 504 -25.02 4.63 10.52
N ASN A 505 -25.53 3.57 11.17
CA ASN A 505 -26.82 2.97 10.89
C ASN A 505 -27.79 3.27 12.05
N GLY A 506 -29.10 3.31 11.79
CA GLY A 506 -30.14 3.53 12.81
C GLY A 506 -31.15 4.63 12.46
N SER A 507 -31.85 5.15 13.47
CA SER A 507 -32.86 6.21 13.35
C SER A 507 -32.26 7.60 13.56
N GLN A 508 -32.81 8.60 12.86
CA GLN A 508 -32.37 10.01 12.93
C GLN A 508 -30.87 10.21 12.65
N VAL A 509 -30.30 9.39 11.75
CA VAL A 509 -28.91 9.52 11.30
C VAL A 509 -28.85 10.37 10.03
N SER A 510 -28.05 11.44 10.04
CA SER A 510 -27.83 12.25 8.83
C SER A 510 -27.14 11.42 7.75
N SER A 511 -27.71 11.43 6.54
CA SER A 511 -27.21 10.71 5.36
C SER A 511 -26.27 11.55 4.48
N GLU A 512 -25.85 12.73 4.93
CA GLU A 512 -25.33 13.76 4.02
C GLU A 512 -23.89 13.51 3.53
N ARG A 513 -23.06 12.74 4.25
CA ARG A 513 -21.69 12.36 3.79
C ARG A 513 -21.13 11.10 4.49
N MET A 514 -20.29 10.37 3.77
CA MET A 514 -19.61 9.15 4.24
C MET A 514 -18.59 9.43 5.35
N THR A 515 -18.75 8.73 6.46
CA THR A 515 -17.90 8.69 7.67
C THR A 515 -17.05 7.41 7.77
N ALA A 516 -17.30 6.41 6.92
CA ALA A 516 -16.52 5.18 6.87
C ALA A 516 -15.02 5.45 6.56
N GLY A 517 -14.15 4.63 7.16
CA GLY A 517 -12.70 4.67 6.99
C GLY A 517 -11.96 5.61 7.94
N ARG A 518 -12.67 6.38 8.78
CA ARG A 518 -12.06 7.28 9.78
C ARG A 518 -11.27 6.52 10.83
N THR A 519 -10.14 7.08 11.25
CA THR A 519 -9.25 6.47 12.23
C THR A 519 -9.21 7.21 13.57
N PHE A 520 -9.07 6.44 14.65
CA PHE A 520 -9.08 6.94 16.02
C PHE A 520 -8.02 6.26 16.89
N PRO A 521 -7.47 6.96 17.90
CA PRO A 521 -6.60 6.32 18.90
C PRO A 521 -7.32 5.18 19.62
N LEU A 522 -6.59 4.13 20.01
CA LEU A 522 -7.13 2.98 20.74
C LEU A 522 -7.65 3.30 22.15
N THR A 523 -7.32 4.47 22.68
CA THR A 523 -7.77 4.94 23.99
C THR A 523 -9.04 5.80 23.92
N LEU A 524 -9.64 5.96 22.74
CA LEU A 524 -10.73 6.89 22.53
C LEU A 524 -12.04 6.44 23.21
N ALA A 525 -12.56 7.25 24.14
CA ALA A 525 -13.94 7.15 24.63
C ALA A 525 -14.34 5.74 25.12
N THR A 526 -15.63 5.39 25.02
CA THR A 526 -16.16 4.09 25.43
C THR A 526 -15.55 2.92 24.65
N ILE A 527 -15.26 3.11 23.35
CA ILE A 527 -14.66 2.04 22.53
C ILE A 527 -13.24 1.69 22.96
N GLY A 528 -12.47 2.69 23.38
CA GLY A 528 -11.13 2.48 23.93
C GLY A 528 -11.17 1.84 25.30
N HIS A 529 -12.16 2.19 26.13
CA HIS A 529 -12.38 1.50 27.40
C HIS A 529 -12.68 0.01 27.17
N ALA A 530 -13.58 -0.33 26.25
CA ALA A 530 -13.91 -1.71 25.89
C ALA A 530 -12.70 -2.47 25.32
N TYR A 531 -11.86 -1.80 24.53
CA TYR A 531 -10.61 -2.39 24.04
C TYR A 531 -9.63 -2.68 25.18
N LEU A 532 -9.33 -1.70 26.03
CA LEU A 532 -8.37 -1.84 27.13
C LEU A 532 -8.79 -2.91 28.16
N THR A 533 -10.08 -3.02 28.45
CA THR A 533 -10.60 -4.02 29.40
C THR A 533 -10.93 -5.36 28.75
N SER A 534 -11.02 -5.42 27.41
CA SER A 534 -11.57 -6.54 26.66
C SER A 534 -12.97 -6.95 27.13
N LYS A 535 -13.74 -6.03 27.71
CA LYS A 535 -15.07 -6.26 28.31
C LYS A 535 -16.12 -5.32 27.74
N ILE A 536 -17.39 -5.70 27.88
CA ILE A 536 -18.52 -4.86 27.47
C ILE A 536 -18.57 -3.63 28.39
N VAL A 537 -18.71 -2.44 27.80
CA VAL A 537 -18.81 -1.17 28.52
C VAL A 537 -20.11 -0.48 28.13
N ARG A 538 -20.87 0.02 29.11
CA ARG A 538 -22.11 0.77 28.86
C ARG A 538 -22.27 1.97 29.80
N SER A 539 -23.23 2.84 29.51
CA SER A 539 -23.72 3.84 30.47
C SER A 539 -24.37 3.16 31.67
N ARG A 540 -24.05 3.61 32.90
CA ARG A 540 -24.75 3.16 34.11
C ARG A 540 -26.24 3.56 34.06
N PRO A 541 -27.14 2.70 34.56
CA PRO A 541 -28.53 3.11 34.79
C PRO A 541 -28.60 4.36 35.68
N GLY A 542 -29.36 5.36 35.24
CA GLY A 542 -29.53 6.63 35.95
C GLY A 542 -28.35 7.59 35.85
N ALA A 543 -27.36 7.33 34.98
CA ALA A 543 -26.23 8.23 34.79
C ALA A 543 -26.69 9.63 34.31
N ASP A 544 -26.08 10.68 34.86
CA ASP A 544 -26.33 12.04 34.39
C ASP A 544 -25.64 12.27 33.03
N THR A 545 -26.34 12.96 32.12
CA THR A 545 -25.84 13.25 30.77
C THR A 545 -24.55 14.08 30.81
N LYS A 546 -24.40 14.99 31.78
CA LYS A 546 -23.18 15.80 31.92
C LYS A 546 -22.02 14.97 32.43
N ASP A 547 -22.27 14.01 33.33
CA ASP A 547 -21.24 13.08 33.80
C ASP A 547 -20.80 12.16 32.66
N LEU A 548 -21.73 11.69 31.82
CA LEU A 548 -21.42 10.92 30.62
C LEU A 548 -20.58 11.72 29.63
N GLN A 549 -20.93 12.98 29.37
CA GLN A 549 -20.14 13.88 28.52
C GLN A 549 -18.75 14.16 29.11
N SER A 550 -18.67 14.39 30.43
CA SER A 550 -17.41 14.61 31.14
C SER A 550 -16.51 13.37 31.04
N ASP A 551 -17.06 12.18 31.26
CA ASP A 551 -16.32 10.93 31.17
C ASP A 551 -15.82 10.65 29.75
N MET A 552 -16.65 10.97 28.75
CA MET A 552 -16.24 10.97 27.35
C MET A 552 -15.08 11.96 27.15
N LEU A 553 -15.22 13.23 27.54
CA LEU A 553 -14.19 14.28 27.40
C LEU A 553 -12.86 13.91 28.07
N VAL A 554 -12.88 13.30 29.26
CA VAL A 554 -11.64 12.85 29.92
C VAL A 554 -11.00 11.67 29.17
N ALA A 555 -11.80 10.87 28.46
CA ALA A 555 -11.30 9.85 27.53
C ALA A 555 -10.89 10.41 26.15
N HIS A 556 -10.91 11.73 25.94
CA HIS A 556 -10.45 12.41 24.72
C HIS A 556 -8.94 12.75 24.80
N LEU A 557 -8.08 11.83 24.37
CA LEU A 557 -6.62 12.08 24.37
C LEU A 557 -6.09 12.88 23.15
N THR A 558 -6.94 13.40 22.26
CA THR A 558 -6.50 14.20 21.09
C THR A 558 -7.49 15.29 20.70
N LYS A 559 -7.00 16.48 20.27
CA LYS A 559 -7.78 17.66 19.82
C LYS A 559 -8.63 17.45 18.55
N ASP A 560 -8.54 16.28 17.93
CA ASP A 560 -9.08 15.99 16.59
C ASP A 560 -10.28 15.03 16.60
N ALA A 561 -10.76 14.61 17.78
CA ALA A 561 -11.98 13.82 17.93
C ALA A 561 -13.19 14.73 18.14
N ARG A 562 -14.35 14.36 17.57
CA ARG A 562 -15.61 15.10 17.68
C ARG A 562 -16.15 15.00 19.11
N GLU A 563 -16.75 16.08 19.62
CA GLU A 563 -17.57 16.03 20.82
C GLU A 563 -18.82 15.17 20.59
N MET A 564 -19.16 14.38 21.61
CA MET A 564 -20.42 13.63 21.66
C MET A 564 -21.60 14.61 21.60
N SER A 565 -22.71 14.20 20.97
CA SER A 565 -23.91 15.06 20.95
C SER A 565 -24.36 15.36 22.37
N GLY A 566 -24.83 16.59 22.59
CA GLY A 566 -25.44 17.02 23.85
C GLY A 566 -26.62 16.14 24.28
N GLU A 567 -27.26 15.50 23.31
CA GLU A 567 -28.50 14.73 23.43
C GLU A 567 -28.27 13.25 23.74
N VAL A 568 -27.03 12.73 23.59
CA VAL A 568 -26.74 11.31 23.86
C VAL A 568 -26.83 11.05 25.36
N THR A 569 -27.72 10.14 25.76
CA THR A 569 -27.95 9.79 27.16
C THR A 569 -27.61 8.34 27.49
N SER A 570 -27.43 7.48 26.48
CA SER A 570 -27.04 6.08 26.70
C SER A 570 -26.07 5.59 25.63
N VAL A 571 -25.05 4.82 26.04
CA VAL A 571 -24.02 4.26 25.16
C VAL A 571 -23.72 2.80 25.48
N LEU A 572 -23.30 2.05 24.46
CA LEU A 572 -22.80 0.68 24.54
C LEU A 572 -21.58 0.53 23.64
N ALA A 573 -20.51 -0.03 24.19
CA ALA A 573 -19.35 -0.51 23.45
C ALA A 573 -19.16 -2.00 23.76
N LEU A 574 -19.32 -2.82 22.72
CA LEU A 574 -19.28 -4.26 22.80
C LEU A 574 -18.07 -4.78 22.01
N PRO A 575 -17.01 -5.26 22.69
CA PRO A 575 -15.83 -5.76 22.02
C PRO A 575 -16.12 -7.12 21.36
N LEU A 576 -15.46 -7.36 20.23
CA LEU A 576 -15.44 -8.63 19.51
C LEU A 576 -14.02 -9.18 19.66
N LEU A 577 -13.88 -10.40 20.19
CA LEU A 577 -12.61 -11.00 20.53
C LEU A 577 -12.20 -12.02 19.47
N GLY A 578 -11.02 -11.86 18.89
CA GLY A 578 -10.42 -12.81 17.97
C GLY A 578 -9.58 -13.86 18.70
N ILE A 579 -9.07 -14.82 17.94
CA ILE A 579 -8.12 -15.83 18.43
C ILE A 579 -6.78 -15.14 18.70
N ALA A 580 -6.38 -15.02 19.97
CA ALA A 580 -5.09 -14.49 20.37
C ALA A 580 -4.05 -15.62 20.48
N GLU A 581 -3.02 -15.59 19.62
CA GLU A 581 -1.83 -16.44 19.74
C GLU A 581 -0.72 -15.64 20.43
N GLY A 582 -0.47 -15.94 21.72
CA GLY A 582 0.55 -15.28 22.54
C GLY A 582 -0.03 -14.34 23.60
N SER A 583 0.58 -14.34 24.79
CA SER A 583 0.07 -13.68 26.00
C SER A 583 0.05 -12.15 25.98
N ASN A 584 0.58 -11.51 24.91
CA ASN A 584 0.90 -10.08 24.89
C ASN A 584 0.08 -9.26 23.89
N ILE A 585 -0.86 -9.87 23.15
CA ILE A 585 -1.70 -9.18 22.16
C ILE A 585 -3.10 -9.00 22.74
N ASN A 586 -3.65 -7.79 22.61
CA ASN A 586 -5.06 -7.55 22.96
C ASN A 586 -5.97 -8.38 22.02
N PRO A 587 -6.84 -9.25 22.55
CA PRO A 587 -7.71 -10.10 21.73
C PRO A 587 -8.79 -9.33 20.97
N VAL A 588 -9.04 -8.06 21.29
CA VAL A 588 -10.10 -7.26 20.67
C VAL A 588 -9.77 -6.96 19.20
N VAL A 589 -10.57 -7.49 18.28
CA VAL A 589 -10.42 -7.29 16.83
C VAL A 589 -11.31 -6.17 16.29
N ALA A 590 -12.43 -5.93 16.95
CA ALA A 590 -13.35 -4.86 16.65
C ALA A 590 -14.21 -4.52 17.87
N VAL A 591 -14.86 -3.35 17.84
CA VAL A 591 -15.79 -2.89 18.86
C VAL A 591 -17.04 -2.38 18.15
N LEU A 592 -18.18 -2.99 18.44
CA LEU A 592 -19.49 -2.46 18.06
C LEU A 592 -19.80 -1.31 19.00
N TYR A 593 -20.07 -0.13 18.44
CA TYR A 593 -20.45 1.05 19.20
C TYR A 593 -21.88 1.43 18.89
N ILE A 594 -22.64 1.68 19.95
CA ILE A 594 -24.03 2.14 19.86
C ILE A 594 -24.21 3.32 20.80
N ASP A 595 -24.88 4.37 20.31
CA ASP A 595 -25.37 5.46 21.15
C ASP A 595 -26.85 5.76 20.87
N SER A 596 -27.52 6.29 21.89
CA SER A 596 -28.95 6.58 21.89
C SER A 596 -29.25 7.83 22.71
N ASP A 597 -30.26 8.57 22.29
CA ASP A 597 -30.80 9.72 23.03
C ASP A 597 -31.84 9.27 24.10
N VAL A 598 -32.26 8.01 24.04
CA VAL A 598 -33.14 7.39 25.05
C VAL A 598 -32.34 7.03 26.30
N ARG A 599 -32.76 7.61 27.43
CA ARG A 599 -32.15 7.36 28.75
C ARG A 599 -32.24 5.89 29.12
N ASP A 600 -31.16 5.36 29.71
CA ASP A 600 -31.07 3.98 30.20
C ASP A 600 -31.35 2.90 29.14
N PHE A 601 -31.28 3.24 27.86
CA PHE A 601 -31.59 2.29 26.78
C PHE A 601 -30.66 1.08 26.78
N PHE A 602 -29.42 1.17 27.25
CA PHE A 602 -28.55 0.01 27.41
C PHE A 602 -28.50 -0.55 28.83
N GLY A 603 -29.40 -0.12 29.72
CA GLY A 603 -29.53 -0.66 31.08
C GLY A 603 -30.07 -2.10 31.13
N ASP A 604 -30.81 -2.52 30.11
CA ASP A 604 -31.31 -3.90 29.98
C ASP A 604 -30.20 -4.86 29.53
N THR A 605 -29.80 -5.78 30.41
CA THR A 605 -28.77 -6.77 30.14
C THR A 605 -29.23 -7.84 29.12
N ASP A 606 -30.52 -8.17 29.06
CA ASP A 606 -31.02 -9.15 28.08
C ASP A 606 -30.95 -8.57 26.65
N ARG A 607 -31.19 -7.27 26.49
CA ARG A 607 -30.94 -6.56 25.23
C ARG A 607 -29.49 -6.67 24.80
N ILE A 608 -28.55 -6.46 25.72
CA ILE A 608 -27.11 -6.59 25.42
C ILE A 608 -26.75 -8.02 25.02
N ARG A 609 -27.29 -9.04 25.70
CA ARG A 609 -27.07 -10.45 25.32
C ARG A 609 -27.60 -10.76 23.93
N ARG A 610 -28.79 -10.25 23.56
CA ARG A 610 -29.33 -10.39 22.19
C ARG A 610 -28.40 -9.75 21.15
N ILE A 611 -27.91 -8.54 21.39
CA ILE A 611 -26.95 -7.86 20.50
C ILE A 611 -25.65 -8.70 20.37
N ALA A 612 -25.12 -9.20 21.48
CA ALA A 612 -23.92 -10.05 21.49
C ALA A 612 -24.13 -11.33 20.66
N GLN A 613 -25.28 -11.99 20.80
CA GLN A 613 -25.63 -13.18 20.01
C GLN A 613 -25.76 -12.87 18.52
N MET A 614 -26.31 -11.72 18.14
CA MET A 614 -26.36 -11.28 16.74
C MET A 614 -24.96 -11.09 16.14
N CYS A 615 -24.03 -10.52 16.91
CA CYS A 615 -22.63 -10.38 16.52
C CYS A 615 -21.98 -11.75 16.29
N VAL A 616 -22.13 -12.68 17.25
CA VAL A 616 -21.58 -14.05 17.13
C VAL A 616 -22.13 -14.74 15.88
N GLY A 617 -23.45 -14.82 15.73
CA GLY A 617 -24.06 -15.52 14.59
C GLY A 617 -23.67 -14.91 13.23
N SER A 618 -23.57 -13.59 13.14
CA SER A 618 -23.16 -12.92 11.90
C SER A 618 -21.70 -13.16 11.56
N LEU A 619 -20.80 -13.10 12.55
CA LEU A 619 -19.37 -13.26 12.34
C LEU A 619 -18.99 -14.73 12.12
N ASP A 620 -19.67 -15.67 12.78
CA ASP A 620 -19.56 -17.10 12.50
C ASP A 620 -20.00 -17.42 11.07
N ALA A 621 -21.09 -16.79 10.59
CA ALA A 621 -21.53 -16.93 9.21
C ALA A 621 -20.49 -16.39 8.22
N VAL A 622 -19.87 -15.23 8.51
CA VAL A 622 -18.78 -14.69 7.71
C VAL A 622 -17.57 -15.63 7.72
N SER A 623 -17.15 -16.12 8.89
CA SER A 623 -16.03 -17.07 9.02
C SER A 623 -16.29 -18.37 8.25
N ALA A 624 -17.50 -18.94 8.36
CA ALA A 624 -17.89 -20.14 7.62
C ALA A 624 -17.91 -19.88 6.11
N GLU A 625 -18.36 -18.70 5.66
CA GLU A 625 -18.35 -18.34 4.25
C GLU A 625 -16.92 -18.18 3.72
N LEU A 626 -16.04 -17.50 4.44
CA LEU A 626 -14.62 -17.37 4.06
C LEU A 626 -13.92 -18.73 3.94
N GLN A 627 -14.29 -19.71 4.76
CA GLN A 627 -13.77 -21.08 4.64
C GLN A 627 -14.30 -21.82 3.41
N ARG A 628 -15.54 -21.53 2.99
CA ARG A 628 -16.16 -22.12 1.79
C ARG A 628 -15.71 -21.44 0.51
N THR A 629 -15.66 -20.11 0.50
CA THR A 629 -15.32 -19.30 -0.67
C THR A 629 -13.82 -19.11 -0.74
N ARG A 630 -13.17 -19.74 -1.74
CA ARG A 630 -11.75 -19.47 -2.05
C ARG A 630 -11.50 -18.07 -2.63
N ALA A 631 -12.56 -17.29 -2.90
CA ALA A 631 -12.52 -16.01 -3.59
C ALA A 631 -12.47 -14.78 -2.66
N VAL A 632 -12.64 -14.97 -1.35
CA VAL A 632 -12.56 -13.91 -0.33
C VAL A 632 -11.64 -14.39 0.79
N SER A 633 -10.69 -13.56 1.17
CA SER A 633 -9.84 -13.83 2.32
C SER A 633 -9.78 -12.65 3.27
N ASN A 634 -9.54 -13.00 4.52
CA ASN A 634 -9.34 -12.07 5.61
C ASN A 634 -7.85 -11.97 5.95
N THR A 635 -7.11 -11.24 5.12
CA THR A 635 -5.67 -11.08 5.30
C THR A 635 -5.38 -9.99 6.33
N ALA A 636 -4.84 -10.37 7.48
CA ALA A 636 -4.39 -9.39 8.47
C ALA A 636 -3.08 -8.70 8.01
N PHE A 637 -2.99 -7.38 8.18
CA PHE A 637 -1.68 -6.71 8.25
C PHE A 637 -0.92 -7.21 9.48
N PRO A 638 0.42 -7.39 9.41
CA PRO A 638 1.20 -7.89 10.53
C PRO A 638 1.02 -6.98 11.74
N VAL A 639 0.93 -7.59 12.92
CA VAL A 639 0.76 -6.88 14.19
C VAL A 639 2.13 -6.66 14.82
N SER A 640 2.67 -5.45 14.74
CA SER A 640 3.80 -5.03 15.58
C SER A 640 3.28 -4.21 16.75
N ALA A 641 2.28 -4.74 17.47
CA ALA A 641 1.73 -4.06 18.62
C ALA A 641 2.69 -4.21 19.81
N PRO A 642 3.08 -3.13 20.49
CA PRO A 642 3.68 -3.27 21.80
C PRO A 642 2.66 -3.92 22.75
N PRO A 643 3.11 -4.75 23.72
CA PRO A 643 2.23 -5.30 24.73
C PRO A 643 1.47 -4.20 25.47
N LEU A 644 0.19 -4.44 25.77
CA LEU A 644 -0.60 -3.59 26.68
C LEU A 644 0.19 -3.38 27.97
N ARG A 645 0.51 -2.13 28.31
CA ARG A 645 1.17 -1.82 29.58
C ARG A 645 0.11 -1.85 30.68
N SER A 646 0.40 -2.52 31.79
CA SER A 646 -0.51 -2.60 32.96
C SER A 646 -0.92 -1.23 33.53
N SER A 647 -0.17 -0.18 33.25
CA SER A 647 -0.48 1.21 33.61
C SER A 647 -1.59 1.87 32.76
N GLU A 648 -2.06 1.21 31.70
CA GLU A 648 -3.10 1.74 30.78
C GLU A 648 -4.52 1.34 31.19
N THR A 649 -4.70 0.66 32.33
CA THR A 649 -6.04 0.31 32.84
C THR A 649 -6.83 1.61 33.08
N PRO A 650 -7.94 1.84 32.36
CA PRO A 650 -8.67 3.11 32.45
C PRO A 650 -9.19 3.32 33.87
N SER A 651 -9.01 4.53 34.41
CA SER A 651 -9.57 4.89 35.72
C SER A 651 -11.09 4.72 35.72
N PRO A 652 -11.69 4.25 36.84
CA PRO A 652 -13.13 4.05 36.93
C PRO A 652 -13.86 5.36 36.60
N LYS A 653 -14.85 5.24 35.72
CA LYS A 653 -15.67 6.35 35.22
C LYS A 653 -17.02 6.33 35.96
N PRO A 654 -17.47 7.42 36.60
CA PRO A 654 -18.72 7.45 37.35
C PRO A 654 -19.95 7.10 36.49
N SER A 655 -20.00 7.55 35.23
CA SER A 655 -21.15 7.34 34.33
C SER A 655 -21.13 6.04 33.53
N LEU A 656 -20.00 5.32 33.52
CA LEU A 656 -19.84 4.07 32.78
C LEU A 656 -19.68 2.88 33.73
N GLU A 657 -20.12 1.72 33.29
CA GLU A 657 -19.83 0.45 33.93
C GLU A 657 -19.29 -0.58 32.95
N VAL A 658 -18.36 -1.39 33.47
CA VAL A 658 -17.79 -2.54 32.78
C VAL A 658 -18.56 -3.76 33.26
N LEU A 659 -19.09 -4.56 32.33
CA LEU A 659 -19.85 -5.75 32.66
C LEU A 659 -18.89 -6.95 32.75
N ASP A 660 -18.71 -7.48 33.96
CA ASP A 660 -17.76 -8.57 34.23
C ASP A 660 -18.32 -9.96 33.93
N SER A 661 -19.65 -10.14 33.99
CA SER A 661 -20.31 -11.45 33.90
C SER A 661 -20.92 -11.77 32.54
N GLU A 662 -20.90 -10.83 31.60
CA GLU A 662 -21.61 -10.99 30.33
C GLU A 662 -20.74 -11.65 29.25
N PRO A 663 -21.32 -12.55 28.44
CA PRO A 663 -20.58 -13.23 27.39
C PRO A 663 -20.14 -12.23 26.31
N ILE A 664 -18.84 -12.18 26.06
CA ILE A 664 -18.25 -11.36 25.00
C ILE A 664 -18.16 -12.21 23.73
N PRO A 665 -18.60 -11.70 22.57
CA PRO A 665 -18.49 -12.43 21.30
C PRO A 665 -17.05 -12.84 21.00
N GLN A 666 -16.85 -14.14 20.82
CA GLN A 666 -15.63 -14.72 20.31
C GLN A 666 -15.79 -14.96 18.81
N VAL A 667 -14.75 -14.70 18.03
CA VAL A 667 -14.74 -14.91 16.59
C VAL A 667 -13.46 -15.59 16.15
N GLN A 668 -13.56 -16.38 15.07
CA GLN A 668 -12.39 -17.03 14.46
C GLN A 668 -11.56 -16.09 13.59
N LEU A 669 -11.92 -14.80 13.53
CA LEU A 669 -11.21 -13.79 12.74
C LEU A 669 -10.08 -13.17 13.56
N ARG A 670 -8.84 -13.22 13.06
CA ARG A 670 -7.68 -12.56 13.71
C ARG A 670 -7.76 -11.03 13.64
N ARG A 671 -8.30 -10.48 12.55
CA ARG A 671 -8.67 -9.07 12.33
C ARG A 671 -9.85 -9.04 11.37
N LEU A 672 -10.66 -7.99 11.32
CA LEU A 672 -11.67 -7.84 10.27
C LEU A 672 -11.06 -7.06 9.08
N ASN A 673 -10.42 -7.77 8.14
CA ASN A 673 -9.74 -7.16 7.00
C ASN A 673 -9.90 -7.96 5.70
N LEU A 674 -11.06 -7.79 5.05
CA LEU A 674 -11.48 -8.60 3.90
C LEU A 674 -10.89 -8.11 2.56
N ASP A 675 -9.58 -7.91 2.49
CA ASP A 675 -8.90 -7.26 1.36
C ASP A 675 -8.94 -8.04 0.02
N GLN A 676 -9.25 -9.34 0.03
CA GLN A 676 -9.13 -10.20 -1.16
C GLN A 676 -10.47 -10.49 -1.84
N THR A 677 -11.25 -9.49 -2.24
CA THR A 677 -12.36 -9.79 -3.17
C THR A 677 -11.81 -10.00 -4.57
N THR A 678 -11.76 -11.24 -5.02
CA THR A 678 -11.42 -11.57 -6.42
C THR A 678 -12.70 -11.61 -7.25
N PHE A 679 -12.81 -10.73 -8.25
CA PHE A 679 -13.87 -10.79 -9.29
C PHE A 679 -13.50 -11.73 -10.45
N LEU A 680 -12.35 -12.40 -10.36
CA LEU A 680 -11.94 -13.42 -11.32
C LEU A 680 -12.32 -14.77 -10.73
N GLU A 681 -13.25 -15.47 -11.39
CA GLU A 681 -13.55 -16.87 -11.11
C GLU A 681 -12.22 -17.62 -10.94
N THR A 682 -12.01 -18.15 -9.75
CA THR A 682 -11.02 -19.18 -9.55
C THR A 682 -11.62 -20.42 -10.20
N GLU A 683 -11.23 -20.70 -11.45
CA GLU A 683 -11.23 -22.08 -11.90
C GLU A 683 -10.42 -22.85 -10.85
N SER A 684 -11.13 -23.65 -10.04
CA SER A 684 -10.46 -24.58 -9.15
C SER A 684 -9.66 -25.55 -10.02
N PRO A 685 -8.48 -25.99 -9.57
CA PRO A 685 -7.75 -27.07 -10.25
C PRO A 685 -8.63 -28.32 -10.38
#